data_AF-A0A8T4D5I4-F1
#
_entry.id   AF-A0A8T4D5I4-F1
#
_cell.length_a   1.000
_cell.length_b   1.000
_cell.length_c   1.000
_cell.angle_alpha   90.00
_cell.angle_beta   90.00
_cell.angle_gamma   90.00
#
_symmetry.space_group_name_H-M   'P 1'
#
loop_
_entity.id
_entity.type
_entity.pdbx_description
1 polymer ?
#
loop_
_entity_poly.entity_id
_entity_poly.type
_entity_poly.pdbx_seq_one_letter_code
_entity_poly.pdbx_strand_id
1 'polypeptide(L)'
;LQSYRVENPVDTAKKILEGLALLKALRVNLSGEDLEPLAEKAIGVYLTHKIADFEEVAARCLGLRLECLTDDARITPGQRFRLTSTLWNFLQREVSRVTFTVLVPEKWEIKFVDGASAALSTTCEVIAPPSAELSTPYWLVKPKVGEQYIWPKGAIAGLPFGPPPVQVECPVQLGGDQITLRTPAILREKFPGGQRELTMAVIPPISLSPQRDREFLVVGPADQCINLMVTARSNMEHEGVEGTLRLEVPDDWYVEPGEIELALGPAGDSTSACFLVRVPRATPDGHYTLRYVVRVEDRDYGVVLHPIRMGMPGLPGLPDESNCVREEFVITSAVVEICLIDVTFAKGLRCAYIRGAPEPIPEVLEAFDLHVHPITDQEMAFIELMQFDVIIVGPDAYLTRAELRKNYARFLDYVAQGGTLIVQYQGYGYQGTGFAPYPFAYNQPHDRVSYEDAPMTFLEPGHPILNWPNRISQADFEHWIVEQGRYYFSSFDKRYQPIIEANDPGEAPKKGGLLVAGYGQGTYVYTGLSFFRQIPAGVTGAIRLFANLVSLPAARLHERTEFLKRVALFAPLSDEDLHEVAKLMSEQWVENGAYICRVGDPADKMYTVLRGEVEILREMAGKEELFYQEGEGDTVGAISFFAETPCEVSMRAKGEVQLLVIEVEQFKVLLQQKPMLVGQIIKVLANELRKITGWEKR
;
A
#
# COMPACT_ATOMS: atom_id res chain seq x y z
N LEU A 1 27.41 41.61 14.84
CA LEU A 1 28.54 40.67 15.06
C LEU A 1 29.78 41.37 15.63
N GLN A 2 30.32 42.44 15.01
CA GLN A 2 31.52 43.12 15.52
C GLN A 2 31.37 43.67 16.96
N SER A 3 30.16 44.09 17.34
CA SER A 3 29.81 44.57 18.69
C SER A 3 29.41 43.47 19.67
N TYR A 4 29.30 42.20 19.26
CA TYR A 4 28.91 41.12 20.16
C TYR A 4 30.06 40.81 21.12
N ARG A 5 29.76 40.84 22.42
CA ARG A 5 30.68 40.48 23.49
C ARG A 5 29.92 39.59 24.46
N VAL A 6 30.30 38.31 24.54
CA VAL A 6 29.63 37.32 25.41
C VAL A 6 29.69 37.76 26.88
N GLU A 7 30.81 38.38 27.27
CA GLU A 7 31.06 38.86 28.63
C GLU A 7 30.29 40.15 28.98
N ASN A 8 29.82 40.90 27.96
CA ASN A 8 29.01 42.10 28.17
C ASN A 8 27.86 42.19 27.15
N PRO A 9 26.81 41.38 27.33
CA PRO A 9 25.68 41.35 26.39
C PRO A 9 24.89 42.67 26.36
N VAL A 10 24.99 43.50 27.40
CA VAL A 10 24.30 44.79 27.50
C VAL A 10 24.75 45.78 26.42
N ASP A 11 26.05 45.85 26.13
CA ASP A 11 26.58 46.73 25.08
C ASP A 11 26.05 46.33 23.70
N THR A 12 25.77 45.03 23.52
CA THR A 12 25.16 44.51 22.30
C THR A 12 23.70 44.96 22.19
N ALA A 13 22.96 45.03 23.31
CA ALA A 13 21.56 45.41 23.33
C ALA A 13 21.30 46.76 22.65
N LYS A 14 22.19 47.75 22.82
CA LYS A 14 22.04 49.07 22.20
C LYS A 14 21.95 48.97 20.66
N LYS A 15 22.82 48.16 20.04
CA LYS A 15 22.82 47.96 18.59
C LYS A 15 21.61 47.16 18.11
N ILE A 16 21.13 46.23 18.92
CA ILE A 16 19.88 45.49 18.63
C ILE A 16 18.68 46.44 18.71
N LEU A 17 18.60 47.30 19.72
CA LEU A 17 17.51 48.30 19.85
C LEU A 17 17.52 49.32 18.70
N GLU A 18 18.70 49.79 18.27
CA GLU A 18 18.83 50.64 17.08
C GLU A 18 18.27 49.94 15.82
N GLY A 19 18.62 48.67 15.61
CA GLY A 19 18.09 47.89 14.49
C GLY A 19 16.59 47.59 14.61
N LEU A 20 16.10 47.34 15.82
CA LEU A 20 14.67 47.15 16.10
C LEU A 20 13.88 48.41 15.76
N ALA A 21 14.37 49.59 16.11
CA ALA A 21 13.75 50.86 15.76
C ALA A 21 13.67 51.05 14.23
N LEU A 22 14.73 50.71 13.50
CA LEU A 22 14.74 50.74 12.03
C LEU A 22 13.72 49.75 11.43
N LEU A 23 13.64 48.52 11.95
CA LEU A 23 12.67 47.52 11.50
C LEU A 23 11.23 47.96 11.77
N LYS A 24 10.95 48.51 12.95
CA LYS A 24 9.63 49.07 13.29
C LYS A 24 9.27 50.24 12.36
N ALA A 25 10.21 51.13 12.07
CA ALA A 25 10.00 52.23 11.13
C ALA A 25 9.71 51.72 9.70
N LEU A 26 10.49 50.74 9.22
CA LEU A 26 10.25 50.10 7.92
C LEU A 26 8.87 49.44 7.86
N ARG A 27 8.44 48.78 8.93
CA ARG A 27 7.13 48.13 9.00
C ARG A 27 5.97 49.13 8.93
N VAL A 28 6.10 50.28 9.58
CA VAL A 28 5.10 51.37 9.54
C VAL A 28 5.05 52.01 8.16
N ASN A 29 6.21 52.21 7.52
CA ASN A 29 6.29 52.85 6.21
C ASN A 29 5.94 51.92 5.04
N LEU A 30 5.84 50.61 5.27
CA LEU A 30 5.60 49.61 4.23
C LEU A 30 4.33 49.88 3.41
N SER A 31 3.26 50.35 4.06
CA SER A 31 1.98 50.66 3.43
C SER A 31 1.97 51.98 2.64
N GLY A 32 3.08 52.73 2.66
CA GLY A 32 3.28 53.95 1.87
C GLY A 32 4.17 53.76 0.63
N GLU A 33 4.64 52.54 0.38
CA GLU A 33 5.51 52.19 -0.76
C GLU A 33 4.67 51.70 -1.95
N ASP A 34 5.14 51.96 -3.17
CA ASP A 34 4.50 51.47 -4.41
C ASP A 34 4.89 50.00 -4.67
N LEU A 35 4.29 49.09 -3.88
CA LEU A 35 4.52 47.65 -3.95
C LEU A 35 3.29 46.91 -4.45
N GLU A 36 3.52 45.80 -5.16
CA GLU A 36 2.45 44.86 -5.47
C GLU A 36 1.84 44.31 -4.15
N PRO A 37 0.51 44.16 -4.04
CA PRO A 37 -0.15 43.78 -2.79
C PRO A 37 0.35 42.46 -2.18
N LEU A 38 0.75 41.49 -3.02
CA LEU A 38 1.30 40.21 -2.55
C LEU A 38 2.70 40.39 -1.96
N ALA A 39 3.53 41.22 -2.58
CA ALA A 39 4.88 41.53 -2.12
C ALA A 39 4.82 42.33 -0.80
N GLU A 40 3.95 43.32 -0.70
CA GLU A 40 3.71 44.08 0.53
C GLU A 40 3.32 43.13 1.68
N LYS A 41 2.38 42.21 1.44
CA LYS A 41 1.97 41.21 2.43
C LYS A 41 3.12 40.30 2.85
N ALA A 42 3.90 39.78 1.89
CA ALA A 42 5.02 38.88 2.16
C ALA A 42 6.15 39.58 2.96
N ILE A 43 6.55 40.78 2.54
CA ILE A 43 7.53 41.61 3.25
C ILE A 43 7.02 41.94 4.66
N GLY A 44 5.73 42.23 4.77
CA GLY A 44 5.10 42.50 6.06
C GLY A 44 5.20 41.35 7.05
N VAL A 45 4.93 40.12 6.59
CA VAL A 45 5.10 38.89 7.40
C VAL A 45 6.57 38.74 7.82
N TYR A 46 7.51 38.90 6.88
CA TYR A 46 8.94 38.80 7.17
C TYR A 46 9.44 39.83 8.20
N LEU A 47 9.05 41.10 8.03
CA LEU A 47 9.39 42.18 8.97
C LEU A 47 8.79 41.92 10.35
N THR A 48 7.57 41.39 10.42
CA THR A 48 6.93 41.03 11.71
C THR A 48 7.75 39.97 12.44
N HIS A 49 8.19 38.91 11.75
CA HIS A 49 9.06 37.90 12.35
C HIS A 49 10.41 38.49 12.77
N LYS A 50 11.03 39.33 11.93
CA LYS A 50 12.32 39.95 12.26
C LYS A 50 12.24 40.91 13.45
N ILE A 51 11.15 41.65 13.58
CA ILE A 51 10.90 42.50 14.76
C ILE A 51 10.85 41.63 16.02
N ALA A 52 10.12 40.50 15.98
CA ALA A 52 10.04 39.58 17.11
C ALA A 52 11.43 38.99 17.47
N ASP A 53 12.23 38.56 16.48
CA ASP A 53 13.61 38.10 16.71
C ASP A 53 14.45 39.16 17.43
N PHE A 54 14.35 40.42 17.01
CA PHE A 54 15.09 41.53 17.62
C PHE A 54 14.59 41.87 19.03
N GLU A 55 13.28 41.84 19.26
CA GLU A 55 12.68 42.03 20.60
C GLU A 55 13.16 40.95 21.57
N GLU A 56 13.18 39.68 21.15
CA GLU A 56 13.64 38.57 21.97
C GLU A 56 15.14 38.68 22.31
N VAL A 57 15.98 38.96 21.32
CA VAL A 57 17.42 39.12 21.55
C VAL A 57 17.70 40.33 22.42
N ALA A 58 17.02 41.47 22.19
CA ALA A 58 17.15 42.65 23.03
C ALA A 58 16.77 42.35 24.49
N ALA A 59 15.64 41.69 24.73
CA ALA A 59 15.21 41.28 26.06
C ALA A 59 16.28 40.45 26.77
N ARG A 60 16.81 39.40 26.11
CA ARG A 60 17.86 38.53 26.67
C ARG A 60 19.14 39.31 26.99
N CYS A 61 19.60 40.19 26.08
CA CYS A 61 20.78 41.03 26.31
C CYS A 61 20.61 42.02 27.47
N LEU A 62 19.36 42.43 27.74
CA LEU A 62 19.00 43.34 28.83
C LEU A 62 18.66 42.61 30.14
N GLY A 63 18.81 41.28 30.18
CA GLY A 63 18.51 40.47 31.36
C GLY A 63 17.02 40.39 31.69
N LEU A 64 16.16 40.57 30.68
CA LEU A 64 14.72 40.39 30.80
C LEU A 64 14.31 39.03 30.24
N ARG A 65 13.48 38.30 30.98
CA ARG A 65 12.88 37.04 30.53
C ARG A 65 11.42 37.01 30.94
N LEU A 66 10.53 36.85 29.97
CA LEU A 66 9.13 36.55 30.23
C LEU A 66 8.97 35.04 30.36
N GLU A 67 8.18 34.63 31.35
CA GLU A 67 7.81 33.25 31.58
C GLU A 67 6.31 33.17 31.80
N CYS A 68 5.67 32.14 31.26
CA CYS A 68 4.27 31.82 31.52
C CYS A 68 4.17 30.34 31.85
N LEU A 69 3.86 30.03 33.11
CA LEU A 69 3.72 28.66 33.60
C LEU A 69 2.24 28.29 33.68
N THR A 70 1.92 27.07 33.25
CA THR A 70 0.62 26.43 33.44
C THR A 70 0.75 25.22 34.36
N ASP A 71 -0.33 24.84 35.02
CA ASP A 71 -0.45 23.58 35.77
C ASP A 71 -0.61 22.36 34.86
N ASP A 72 -1.21 22.54 33.68
CA ASP A 72 -1.43 21.46 32.70
C ASP A 72 -0.92 21.83 31.29
N ALA A 73 -0.18 20.92 30.66
CA ALA A 73 0.19 21.04 29.24
C ALA A 73 -0.88 20.46 28.30
N ARG A 74 -1.73 19.56 28.78
CA ARG A 74 -2.75 18.88 27.99
C ARG A 74 -4.11 19.29 28.51
N ILE A 75 -4.78 20.11 27.72
CA ILE A 75 -6.07 20.69 28.09
C ILE A 75 -7.17 20.01 27.28
N THR A 76 -8.30 19.70 27.92
CA THR A 76 -9.49 19.20 27.23
C THR A 76 -10.54 20.32 27.08
N PRO A 77 -11.41 20.28 26.06
CA PRO A 77 -12.50 21.25 25.93
C PRO A 77 -13.37 21.29 27.20
N GLY A 78 -13.66 22.50 27.71
CA GLY A 78 -14.39 22.70 28.98
C GLY A 78 -13.49 22.84 30.21
N GLN A 79 -12.21 22.46 30.13
CA GLN A 79 -11.29 22.49 31.27
C GLN A 79 -10.90 23.91 31.67
N ARG A 80 -10.70 24.08 32.98
CA ARG A 80 -10.17 25.29 33.62
C ARG A 80 -8.72 24.99 34.03
N PHE A 81 -7.82 25.93 33.79
CA PHE A 81 -6.40 25.79 34.13
C PHE A 81 -5.81 27.14 34.56
N ARG A 82 -4.72 27.11 35.32
CA ARG A 82 -4.12 28.31 35.90
C ARG A 82 -2.87 28.71 35.14
N LEU A 83 -2.78 30.00 34.80
CA LEU A 83 -1.58 30.61 34.24
C LEU A 83 -0.92 31.56 35.23
N THR A 84 0.39 31.42 35.40
CA THR A 84 1.22 32.37 36.15
C THR A 84 2.27 32.95 35.21
N SER A 85 2.15 34.25 34.94
CA SER A 85 3.09 34.99 34.11
C SER A 85 4.05 35.80 34.97
N THR A 86 5.34 35.74 34.69
CA THR A 86 6.38 36.45 35.45
C THR A 86 7.38 37.08 34.50
N LEU A 87 7.64 38.37 34.67
CA LEU A 87 8.73 39.09 34.02
C LEU A 87 9.94 39.11 34.95
N TRP A 88 10.92 38.27 34.64
CA TRP A 88 12.20 38.25 35.35
C TRP A 88 13.09 39.40 34.87
N ASN A 89 13.62 40.17 35.82
CA ASN A 89 14.53 41.28 35.58
C ASN A 89 15.85 41.05 36.32
N PHE A 90 16.71 40.22 35.74
CA PHE A 90 17.93 39.71 36.37
C PHE A 90 18.99 40.80 36.60
N LEU A 91 18.97 41.87 35.80
CA LEU A 91 19.88 43.01 35.91
C LEU A 91 19.29 44.17 36.74
N GLN A 92 18.12 43.98 37.37
CA GLN A 92 17.45 44.97 38.22
C GLN A 92 17.30 46.35 37.56
N ARG A 93 17.02 46.38 36.26
CA ARG A 93 16.86 47.62 35.49
C ARG A 93 15.54 48.31 35.80
N GLU A 94 15.50 49.64 35.67
CA GLU A 94 14.23 50.37 35.73
C GLU A 94 13.36 50.02 34.52
N VAL A 95 12.25 49.35 34.78
CA VAL A 95 11.23 48.96 33.82
C VAL A 95 9.90 49.63 34.18
N SER A 96 9.16 50.09 33.17
CA SER A 96 7.84 50.67 33.36
C SER A 96 6.86 50.16 32.30
N ARG A 97 5.55 50.44 32.47
CA ARG A 97 4.47 49.99 31.58
C ARG A 97 4.36 48.47 31.41
N VAL A 98 4.81 47.69 32.39
CA VAL A 98 4.70 46.24 32.40
C VAL A 98 3.22 45.85 32.45
N THR A 99 2.74 45.23 31.38
CA THR A 99 1.35 44.77 31.25
C THR A 99 1.37 43.36 30.71
N PHE A 100 0.65 42.43 31.32
CA PHE A 100 0.54 41.06 30.83
C PHE A 100 -0.75 40.89 30.04
N THR A 101 -0.62 40.59 28.76
CA THR A 101 -1.76 40.31 27.87
C THR A 101 -1.72 38.83 27.52
N VAL A 102 -2.70 38.07 28.03
CA VAL A 102 -2.84 36.65 27.69
C VAL A 102 -3.57 36.56 26.35
N LEU A 103 -2.92 35.96 25.37
CA LEU A 103 -3.49 35.65 24.06
C LEU A 103 -4.00 34.22 24.08
N VAL A 104 -5.29 34.07 23.83
CA VAL A 104 -6.02 32.80 23.75
C VAL A 104 -6.89 32.80 22.48
N PRO A 105 -7.36 31.64 22.00
CA PRO A 105 -8.28 31.60 20.87
C PRO A 105 -9.59 32.31 21.18
N GLU A 106 -10.36 32.64 20.14
CA GLU A 106 -11.66 33.29 20.31
C GLU A 106 -12.59 32.49 21.23
N LYS A 107 -13.38 33.19 22.04
CA LYS A 107 -14.37 32.65 23.01
C LYS A 107 -13.79 32.00 24.27
N TRP A 108 -12.48 31.95 24.45
CA TRP A 108 -11.89 31.51 25.71
C TRP A 108 -12.06 32.59 26.78
N GLU A 109 -12.45 32.20 27.99
CA GLU A 109 -12.62 33.14 29.10
C GLU A 109 -11.32 33.27 29.89
N ILE A 110 -10.95 34.50 30.24
CA ILE A 110 -9.82 34.80 31.12
C ILE A 110 -10.37 35.50 32.38
N LYS A 111 -10.04 34.96 33.56
CA LYS A 111 -10.41 35.51 34.87
C LYS A 111 -9.14 35.80 35.66
N PHE A 112 -8.79 37.07 35.80
CA PHE A 112 -7.64 37.46 36.60
C PHE A 112 -7.92 37.25 38.09
N VAL A 113 -7.00 36.55 38.78
CA VAL A 113 -7.16 36.18 40.19
C VAL A 113 -6.87 37.37 41.11
N ASP A 114 -5.94 38.26 40.71
CA ASP A 114 -5.62 39.51 41.41
C ASP A 114 -5.54 40.68 40.42
N GLY A 115 -6.17 41.80 40.75
CA GLY A 115 -6.09 43.04 39.99
C GLY A 115 -4.74 43.74 40.20
N ALA A 116 -3.67 43.27 39.54
CA ALA A 116 -2.33 43.82 39.75
C ALA A 116 -1.99 44.91 38.71
N SER A 117 -2.24 46.16 39.08
CA SER A 117 -1.52 47.30 38.49
C SER A 117 -0.16 47.41 39.20
N ALA A 118 0.93 47.21 38.46
CA ALA A 118 2.35 47.38 38.84
C ALA A 118 3.16 46.16 39.38
N ALA A 119 2.65 44.92 39.33
CA ALA A 119 3.46 43.74 39.69
C ALA A 119 4.27 43.19 38.48
N LEU A 120 5.46 42.64 38.73
CA LEU A 120 6.25 41.88 37.73
C LEU A 120 5.73 40.44 37.53
N SER A 121 4.60 40.08 38.14
CA SER A 121 3.97 38.79 38.00
C SER A 121 2.45 38.94 38.09
N THR A 122 1.71 38.07 37.39
CA THR A 122 0.25 38.00 37.45
C THR A 122 -0.20 36.54 37.35
N THR A 123 -1.33 36.24 37.98
CA THR A 123 -2.00 34.95 37.87
C THR A 123 -3.41 35.14 37.33
N CYS A 124 -3.79 34.31 36.37
CA CYS A 124 -5.15 34.24 35.86
C CYS A 124 -5.59 32.78 35.72
N GLU A 125 -6.89 32.58 35.73
CA GLU A 125 -7.53 31.33 35.35
C GLU A 125 -8.06 31.49 33.93
N VAL A 126 -7.85 30.47 33.11
CA VAL A 126 -8.34 30.42 31.73
C VAL A 126 -9.29 29.23 31.61
N ILE A 127 -10.40 29.44 30.90
CA ILE A 127 -11.42 28.42 30.66
C ILE A 127 -11.52 28.18 29.17
N ALA A 128 -11.18 26.96 28.74
CA ALA A 128 -11.41 26.53 27.37
C ALA A 128 -12.90 26.24 27.20
N PRO A 129 -13.58 26.77 26.15
CA PRO A 129 -14.99 26.47 25.94
C PRO A 129 -15.17 24.97 25.59
N PRO A 130 -16.35 24.37 25.84
CA PRO A 130 -16.65 23.00 25.40
C PRO A 130 -16.49 22.80 23.88
N SER A 131 -16.57 23.89 23.10
CA SER A 131 -16.35 23.90 21.65
C SER A 131 -14.89 24.15 21.23
N ALA A 132 -13.92 24.11 22.14
CA ALA A 132 -12.51 24.40 21.82
C ALA A 132 -12.00 23.47 20.69
N GLU A 133 -11.29 24.05 19.73
CA GLU A 133 -10.67 23.29 18.64
C GLU A 133 -9.49 22.47 19.17
N LEU A 134 -9.36 21.24 18.69
CA LEU A 134 -8.28 20.36 19.09
C LEU A 134 -6.98 20.78 18.37
N SER A 135 -5.87 20.67 19.09
CA SER A 135 -4.55 21.02 18.59
C SER A 135 -4.02 19.94 17.67
N THR A 136 -3.78 20.31 16.42
CA THR A 136 -3.07 19.51 15.44
C THR A 136 -2.37 20.44 14.44
N PRO A 137 -1.28 20.02 13.77
CA PRO A 137 -0.63 20.86 12.79
C PRO A 137 -1.60 21.41 11.75
N TYR A 138 -1.49 22.71 11.43
CA TYR A 138 -2.52 23.42 10.67
C TYR A 138 -2.78 22.84 9.26
N TRP A 139 -1.80 22.13 8.68
CA TRP A 139 -1.92 21.46 7.39
C TRP A 139 -2.60 20.08 7.46
N LEU A 140 -2.88 19.58 8.68
CA LEU A 140 -3.59 18.33 8.96
C LEU A 140 -5.00 18.53 9.50
N VAL A 141 -5.40 19.77 9.81
CA VAL A 141 -6.74 20.10 10.30
C VAL A 141 -7.83 19.68 9.31
N LYS A 142 -7.56 19.85 8.01
CA LYS A 142 -8.45 19.39 6.94
C LYS A 142 -7.94 18.07 6.37
N PRO A 143 -8.85 17.12 6.05
CA PRO A 143 -8.49 15.94 5.29
C PRO A 143 -7.79 16.32 3.97
N LYS A 144 -6.86 15.47 3.53
CA LYS A 144 -6.23 15.63 2.23
C LYS A 144 -7.24 15.45 1.10
N VAL A 145 -6.97 16.05 -0.06
CA VAL A 145 -7.65 15.73 -1.32
C VAL A 145 -6.65 14.98 -2.18
N GLY A 146 -6.88 13.68 -2.36
CA GLY A 146 -5.83 12.76 -2.82
C GLY A 146 -4.62 12.86 -1.90
N GLU A 147 -3.44 13.10 -2.47
CA GLU A 147 -2.19 13.27 -1.71
C GLU A 147 -1.86 14.72 -1.32
N GLN A 148 -2.77 15.67 -1.55
CA GLN A 148 -2.52 17.09 -1.31
C GLN A 148 -3.12 17.57 0.01
N TYR A 149 -2.30 18.26 0.81
CA TYR A 149 -2.76 18.98 2.01
C TYR A 149 -3.56 20.22 1.63
N ILE A 150 -4.63 20.51 2.37
CA ILE A 150 -5.39 21.76 2.23
C ILE A 150 -4.86 22.77 3.26
N TRP A 151 -4.15 23.79 2.77
CA TRP A 151 -3.58 24.81 3.64
C TRP A 151 -4.66 25.85 4.04
N PRO A 152 -4.71 26.28 5.31
CA PRO A 152 -5.58 27.37 5.72
C PRO A 152 -5.13 28.69 5.08
N LYS A 153 -6.09 29.57 4.76
CA LYS A 153 -5.78 30.92 4.27
C LYS A 153 -5.26 31.78 5.43
N GLY A 154 -4.12 32.45 5.26
CA GLY A 154 -3.62 33.42 6.26
C GLY A 154 -2.11 33.39 6.47
N ALA A 155 -1.64 34.10 7.50
CA ALA A 155 -0.21 34.23 7.82
C ALA A 155 0.41 32.97 8.45
N ILE A 156 -0.41 32.01 8.87
CA ILE A 156 0.06 30.72 9.40
C ILE A 156 0.57 29.77 8.32
N ALA A 157 0.10 29.95 7.08
CA ALA A 157 0.54 29.18 5.92
C ALA A 157 2.01 29.48 5.61
N GLY A 158 2.88 28.51 5.88
CA GLY A 158 4.33 28.60 5.64
C GLY A 158 5.16 28.56 6.91
N LEU A 159 4.54 28.64 8.09
CA LEU A 159 5.22 28.38 9.35
C LEU A 159 5.47 26.87 9.53
N PRO A 160 6.56 26.46 10.20
CA PRO A 160 6.77 25.06 10.55
C PRO A 160 5.66 24.49 11.42
N PHE A 161 5.05 25.30 12.30
CA PHE A 161 3.89 24.96 13.13
C PHE A 161 3.03 26.21 13.33
N GLY A 162 1.76 26.02 13.70
CA GLY A 162 0.90 27.14 14.09
C GLY A 162 1.36 27.80 15.39
N PRO A 163 0.89 29.01 15.71
CA PRO A 163 1.12 29.59 17.02
C PRO A 163 0.50 28.69 18.10
N PRO A 164 1.14 28.54 19.27
CA PRO A 164 0.59 27.78 20.38
C PRO A 164 -0.72 28.41 20.86
N PRO A 165 -1.66 27.60 21.39
CA PRO A 165 -3.01 28.04 21.70
C PRO A 165 -3.03 29.15 22.75
N VAL A 166 -2.08 29.14 23.68
CA VAL A 166 -1.98 30.12 24.77
C VAL A 166 -0.61 30.75 24.77
N GLN A 167 -0.59 32.08 24.68
CA GLN A 167 0.63 32.89 24.75
C GLN A 167 0.44 34.07 25.69
N VAL A 168 1.54 34.65 26.13
CA VAL A 168 1.52 35.91 26.88
C VAL A 168 2.43 36.91 26.19
N GLU A 169 1.89 38.11 25.97
CA GLU A 169 2.65 39.27 25.56
C GLU A 169 2.85 40.21 26.74
N CYS A 170 4.07 40.70 26.89
CA CYS A 170 4.44 41.66 27.91
C CYS A 170 5.22 42.83 27.28
N PRO A 171 4.55 43.92 26.87
CA PRO A 171 5.22 45.16 26.53
C PRO A 171 5.91 45.74 27.77
N VAL A 172 7.16 46.17 27.59
CA VAL A 172 7.99 46.78 28.63
C VAL A 172 8.68 48.03 28.07
N GLN A 173 8.66 49.10 28.84
CA GLN A 173 9.39 50.33 28.56
C GLN A 173 10.71 50.35 29.34
N LEU A 174 11.83 50.54 28.64
CA LEU A 174 13.19 50.61 29.16
C LEU A 174 13.83 51.93 28.74
N GLY A 175 13.80 52.92 29.63
CA GLY A 175 14.19 54.29 29.25
C GLY A 175 13.35 54.79 28.06
N GLY A 176 14.00 55.12 26.94
CA GLY A 176 13.33 55.57 25.71
C GLY A 176 12.80 54.46 24.80
N ASP A 177 13.23 53.21 24.98
CA ASP A 177 12.92 52.11 24.07
C ASP A 177 11.76 51.23 24.58
N GLN A 178 10.92 50.75 23.65
CA GLN A 178 9.83 49.82 23.93
C GLN A 178 10.08 48.46 23.25
N ILE A 179 10.05 47.39 24.06
CA ILE A 179 10.14 46.01 23.59
C ILE A 179 8.91 45.22 24.03
N THR A 180 8.50 44.23 23.24
CA THR A 180 7.41 43.31 23.58
C THR A 180 7.96 41.91 23.73
N LEU A 181 7.95 41.37 24.94
CA LEU A 181 8.30 39.98 25.17
C LEU A 181 7.10 39.09 24.87
N ARG A 182 7.32 37.95 24.22
CA ARG A 182 6.29 36.96 23.92
C ARG A 182 6.79 35.58 24.36
N THR A 183 5.94 34.81 25.02
CA THR A 183 6.26 33.42 25.37
C THR A 183 4.99 32.57 25.33
N PRO A 184 5.06 31.29 24.88
CA PRO A 184 3.98 30.34 25.12
C PRO A 184 3.80 30.08 26.61
N ALA A 185 2.58 29.69 26.98
CA ALA A 185 2.36 29.01 28.24
C ALA A 185 2.97 27.60 28.18
N ILE A 186 3.72 27.24 29.21
CA ILE A 186 4.43 25.96 29.30
C ILE A 186 4.19 25.30 30.66
N LEU A 187 4.06 23.97 30.65
CA LEU A 187 4.19 23.18 31.87
C LEU A 187 5.68 22.95 32.12
N ARG A 188 6.14 23.27 33.32
CA ARG A 188 7.49 22.92 33.77
C ARG A 188 7.42 21.92 34.90
N GLU A 189 8.07 20.78 34.72
CA GLU A 189 8.10 19.72 35.72
C GLU A 189 9.48 19.07 35.85
N LYS A 190 9.66 18.31 36.92
CA LYS A 190 10.90 17.56 37.17
C LYS A 190 11.06 16.46 36.14
N PHE A 191 12.28 16.31 35.64
CA PHE A 191 12.59 15.36 34.58
C PHE A 191 13.97 14.72 34.84
N PRO A 192 14.25 13.47 34.41
CA PRO A 192 15.58 12.89 34.53
C PRO A 192 16.66 13.81 33.92
N GLY A 193 17.62 14.24 34.73
CA GLY A 193 18.67 15.18 34.31
C GLY A 193 18.31 16.67 34.49
N GLY A 194 17.13 17.01 35.03
CA GLY A 194 16.78 18.39 35.37
C GLY A 194 15.28 18.66 35.35
N GLN A 195 14.84 19.44 34.37
CA GLN A 195 13.45 19.84 34.17
C GLN A 195 13.11 19.75 32.69
N ARG A 196 11.85 19.44 32.38
CA ARG A 196 11.32 19.55 31.01
C ARG A 196 10.28 20.66 30.94
N GLU A 197 10.11 21.20 29.74
CA GLU A 197 9.12 22.23 29.42
C GLU A 197 8.25 21.73 28.28
N LEU A 198 6.94 21.59 28.52
CA LEU A 198 5.98 21.15 27.51
C LEU A 198 5.06 22.31 27.15
N THR A 199 4.87 22.54 25.84
CA THR A 199 3.93 23.55 25.35
C THR A 199 2.51 23.01 25.42
N MET A 200 1.56 23.91 25.67
CA MET A 200 0.15 23.54 25.78
C MET A 200 -0.43 23.02 24.46
N ALA A 201 -1.29 22.00 24.56
CA ALA A 201 -2.10 21.48 23.48
C ALA A 201 -3.52 21.18 23.98
N VAL A 202 -4.52 21.40 23.12
CA VAL A 202 -5.91 21.01 23.35
C VAL A 202 -6.14 19.62 22.76
N ILE A 203 -6.47 18.63 23.58
CA ILE A 203 -6.67 17.23 23.16
C ILE A 203 -8.08 16.76 23.53
N PRO A 204 -8.64 15.72 22.87
CA PRO A 204 -9.98 15.26 23.20
C PRO A 204 -9.99 14.62 24.60
N PRO A 205 -11.08 14.72 25.39
CA PRO A 205 -11.14 14.13 26.73
C PRO A 205 -11.06 12.60 26.69
N ILE A 206 -11.63 11.98 25.65
CA ILE A 206 -11.46 10.57 25.32
C ILE A 206 -10.95 10.47 23.88
N SER A 207 -9.87 9.72 23.68
CA SER A 207 -9.40 9.33 22.34
C SER A 207 -9.69 7.87 22.07
N LEU A 208 -9.99 7.54 20.81
CA LEU A 208 -10.33 6.19 20.38
C LEU A 208 -9.15 5.58 19.61
N SER A 209 -9.02 4.26 19.63
CA SER A 209 -8.01 3.51 18.88
C SER A 209 -8.65 2.22 18.35
N PRO A 210 -9.17 2.24 17.12
CA PRO A 210 -9.64 1.03 16.45
C PRO A 210 -8.52 -0.03 16.42
N GLN A 211 -8.86 -1.31 16.61
CA GLN A 211 -7.87 -2.38 16.54
C GLN A 211 -7.39 -2.64 15.10
N ARG A 212 -8.24 -2.32 14.12
CA ARG A 212 -7.98 -2.46 12.69
C ARG A 212 -8.46 -1.21 11.98
N ASP A 213 -7.69 -0.77 11.00
CA ASP A 213 -8.09 0.33 10.10
C ASP A 213 -9.00 -0.18 8.97
N ARG A 214 -8.94 -1.49 8.68
CA ARG A 214 -9.64 -2.10 7.55
C ARG A 214 -10.02 -3.56 7.82
N GLU A 215 -11.17 -3.97 7.30
CA GLU A 215 -11.69 -5.34 7.29
C GLU A 215 -12.09 -5.72 5.86
N PHE A 216 -11.77 -6.94 5.44
CA PHE A 216 -12.13 -7.46 4.11
C PHE A 216 -13.24 -8.49 4.26
N LEU A 217 -14.27 -8.35 3.44
CA LEU A 217 -15.40 -9.27 3.34
C LEU A 217 -15.62 -9.67 1.90
N VAL A 218 -16.18 -10.85 1.68
CA VAL A 218 -16.51 -11.36 0.34
C VAL A 218 -18.01 -11.30 0.16
N VAL A 219 -18.50 -10.85 -0.99
CA VAL A 219 -19.94 -10.92 -1.31
C VAL A 219 -20.40 -12.37 -1.24
N GLY A 220 -21.48 -12.63 -0.50
CA GLY A 220 -21.91 -13.98 -0.18
C GLY A 220 -23.44 -14.13 -0.07
N PRO A 221 -23.95 -15.37 0.00
CA PRO A 221 -25.39 -15.66 -0.03
C PRO A 221 -26.11 -15.36 1.30
N ALA A 222 -25.36 -15.06 2.36
CA ALA A 222 -25.84 -14.89 3.72
C ALA A 222 -25.27 -13.62 4.34
N ASP A 223 -25.97 -13.09 5.35
CA ASP A 223 -25.48 -11.96 6.14
C ASP A 223 -24.16 -12.34 6.82
N GLN A 224 -23.25 -11.37 6.90
CA GLN A 224 -21.94 -11.55 7.50
C GLN A 224 -21.87 -10.80 8.81
N CYS A 225 -21.32 -11.43 9.84
CA CYS A 225 -21.13 -10.83 11.15
C CYS A 225 -19.64 -10.62 11.41
N ILE A 226 -19.26 -9.40 11.78
CA ILE A 226 -17.89 -9.02 12.12
C ILE A 226 -17.84 -8.44 13.53
N ASN A 227 -16.76 -8.76 14.26
CA ASN A 227 -16.48 -8.16 15.55
C ASN A 227 -15.47 -7.03 15.38
N LEU A 228 -15.88 -5.83 15.75
CA LEU A 228 -15.08 -4.62 15.60
C LEU A 228 -14.72 -4.09 16.98
N MET A 229 -13.42 -4.10 17.27
CA MET A 229 -12.89 -3.67 18.56
C MET A 229 -12.27 -2.28 18.49
N VAL A 230 -12.50 -1.51 19.55
CA VAL A 230 -11.93 -0.16 19.74
C VAL A 230 -11.52 0.02 21.19
N THR A 231 -10.38 0.65 21.42
CA THR A 231 -9.93 1.07 22.75
C THR A 231 -10.26 2.54 22.96
N ALA A 232 -10.94 2.86 24.04
CA ALA A 232 -11.14 4.23 24.51
C ALA A 232 -10.13 4.53 25.62
N ARG A 233 -9.43 5.65 25.51
CA ARG A 233 -8.42 6.11 26.49
C ARG A 233 -8.77 7.51 27.00
N SER A 234 -8.71 7.67 28.32
CA SER A 234 -8.87 8.96 29.00
C SER A 234 -7.62 9.81 28.84
N ASN A 235 -7.84 11.09 28.55
CA ASN A 235 -6.82 12.13 28.45
C ASN A 235 -7.02 13.22 29.53
N MET A 236 -7.84 12.97 30.55
CA MET A 236 -8.11 13.91 31.64
C MET A 236 -7.03 13.81 32.72
N GLU A 237 -6.19 14.84 32.91
CA GLU A 237 -5.04 14.75 33.82
C GLU A 237 -5.41 14.49 35.30
N HIS A 238 -6.51 15.09 35.81
CA HIS A 238 -6.82 15.08 37.25
C HIS A 238 -8.07 14.29 37.65
N GLU A 239 -9.07 14.22 36.77
CA GLU A 239 -10.38 13.66 37.07
C GLU A 239 -10.74 12.53 36.09
N GLY A 240 -11.71 11.71 36.45
CA GLY A 240 -12.28 10.73 35.52
C GLY A 240 -13.15 11.39 34.45
N VAL A 241 -13.51 10.62 33.43
CA VAL A 241 -14.43 11.05 32.38
C VAL A 241 -15.45 9.96 32.09
N GLU A 242 -16.69 10.39 31.96
CA GLU A 242 -17.81 9.57 31.51
C GLU A 242 -18.15 9.94 30.06
N GLY A 243 -18.63 8.96 29.30
CA GLY A 243 -19.11 9.19 27.95
C GLY A 243 -19.77 7.97 27.33
N THR A 244 -20.53 8.17 26.28
CA THR A 244 -21.28 7.11 25.60
C THR A 244 -20.65 6.85 24.24
N LEU A 245 -20.14 5.63 24.04
CA LEU A 245 -19.49 5.18 22.81
C LEU A 245 -20.50 4.47 21.89
N ARG A 246 -20.48 4.83 20.60
CA ARG A 246 -21.27 4.19 19.55
C ARG A 246 -20.44 3.99 18.28
N LEU A 247 -20.93 3.13 17.41
CA LEU A 247 -20.40 2.92 16.07
C LEU A 247 -21.44 3.36 15.04
N GLU A 248 -21.10 4.36 14.24
CA GLU A 248 -21.92 4.82 13.12
C GLU A 248 -21.70 3.89 11.92
N VAL A 249 -22.80 3.29 11.46
CA VAL A 249 -22.84 2.31 10.36
C VAL A 249 -23.89 2.75 9.31
N PRO A 250 -23.88 2.22 8.08
CA PRO A 250 -24.96 2.43 7.11
C PRO A 250 -26.35 2.08 7.69
N ASP A 251 -27.38 2.81 7.28
CA ASP A 251 -28.75 2.70 7.84
C ASP A 251 -29.35 1.29 7.78
N ASP A 252 -28.92 0.47 6.81
CA ASP A 252 -29.38 -0.91 6.61
C ASP A 252 -28.58 -1.96 7.38
N TRP A 253 -27.48 -1.56 8.03
CA TRP A 253 -26.64 -2.45 8.84
C TRP A 253 -27.12 -2.50 10.29
N TYR A 254 -26.87 -3.62 10.95
CA TYR A 254 -27.21 -3.80 12.36
C TYR A 254 -25.94 -3.83 13.21
N VAL A 255 -25.96 -3.13 14.35
CA VAL A 255 -24.86 -3.07 15.31
C VAL A 255 -25.34 -3.38 16.73
N GLU A 256 -24.60 -4.22 17.44
CA GLU A 256 -24.90 -4.60 18.82
C GLU A 256 -23.62 -4.65 19.69
N PRO A 257 -23.62 -4.04 20.88
CA PRO A 257 -24.66 -3.15 21.40
C PRO A 257 -24.74 -1.84 20.60
N GLY A 258 -25.89 -1.15 20.63
CA GLY A 258 -26.03 0.14 19.93
C GLY A 258 -25.18 1.26 20.54
N GLU A 259 -25.04 1.25 21.87
CA GLU A 259 -24.25 2.19 22.65
C GLU A 259 -23.58 1.47 23.84
N ILE A 260 -22.45 1.99 24.28
CA ILE A 260 -21.66 1.48 25.41
C ILE A 260 -21.32 2.66 26.32
N GLU A 261 -21.76 2.61 27.58
CA GLU A 261 -21.36 3.59 28.59
C GLU A 261 -19.91 3.35 29.01
N LEU A 262 -19.12 4.42 29.02
CA LEU A 262 -17.74 4.46 29.45
C LEU A 262 -17.64 5.27 30.74
N ALA A 263 -16.91 4.72 31.71
CA ALA A 263 -16.45 5.43 32.88
C ALA A 263 -14.96 5.14 33.03
N LEU A 264 -14.13 6.13 32.72
CA LEU A 264 -12.68 6.03 32.76
C LEU A 264 -12.14 6.90 33.90
N GLY A 265 -11.08 6.44 34.55
CA GLY A 265 -10.32 7.23 35.49
C GLY A 265 -9.49 8.34 34.81
N PRO A 266 -8.51 8.90 35.54
CA PRO A 266 -7.60 9.91 35.02
C PRO A 266 -6.74 9.43 33.84
N ALA A 267 -5.91 10.33 33.34
CA ALA A 267 -5.13 10.18 32.12
C ALA A 267 -4.36 8.86 32.07
N GLY A 268 -4.49 8.16 30.94
CA GLY A 268 -3.89 6.85 30.75
C GLY A 268 -4.83 5.67 31.04
N ASP A 269 -5.92 5.85 31.80
CA ASP A 269 -6.91 4.80 31.97
C ASP A 269 -7.59 4.48 30.63
N SER A 270 -7.88 3.20 30.40
CA SER A 270 -8.41 2.74 29.13
C SER A 270 -9.29 1.50 29.27
N THR A 271 -10.24 1.38 28.36
CA THR A 271 -11.11 0.21 28.22
C THR A 271 -11.30 -0.15 26.77
N SER A 272 -11.50 -1.43 26.48
CA SER A 272 -11.78 -1.92 25.14
C SER A 272 -13.25 -2.29 25.02
N ALA A 273 -13.85 -1.85 23.92
CA ALA A 273 -15.22 -2.14 23.54
C ALA A 273 -15.23 -3.01 22.26
N CYS A 274 -16.28 -3.82 22.12
CA CYS A 274 -16.51 -4.64 20.93
C CYS A 274 -17.93 -4.40 20.43
N PHE A 275 -18.05 -4.18 19.12
CA PHE A 275 -19.32 -4.09 18.40
C PHE A 275 -19.44 -5.29 17.47
N LEU A 276 -20.54 -6.03 17.58
CA LEU A 276 -20.96 -7.01 16.58
C LEU A 276 -21.71 -6.25 15.49
N VAL A 277 -21.16 -6.22 14.28
CA VAL A 277 -21.79 -5.63 13.11
C VAL A 277 -22.27 -6.73 12.19
N ARG A 278 -23.55 -6.69 11.82
CA ARG A 278 -24.15 -7.57 10.81
C ARG A 278 -24.32 -6.80 9.51
N VAL A 279 -23.54 -7.20 8.51
CA VAL A 279 -23.58 -6.73 7.13
C VAL A 279 -24.63 -7.55 6.36
N PRO A 280 -25.73 -6.93 5.89
CA PRO A 280 -26.74 -7.63 5.10
C PRO A 280 -26.16 -8.22 3.81
N ARG A 281 -26.60 -9.41 3.40
CA ARG A 281 -26.18 -10.02 2.12
C ARG A 281 -26.51 -9.20 0.88
N ALA A 282 -27.46 -8.28 0.99
CA ALA A 282 -27.90 -7.40 -0.10
C ALA A 282 -27.01 -6.16 -0.26
N THR A 283 -26.05 -5.96 0.65
CA THR A 283 -25.07 -4.87 0.60
C THR A 283 -24.27 -4.98 -0.71
N PRO A 284 -24.26 -3.95 -1.57
CA PRO A 284 -23.43 -3.94 -2.77
C PRO A 284 -21.95 -4.05 -2.44
N ASP A 285 -21.14 -4.58 -3.36
CA ASP A 285 -19.69 -4.50 -3.22
C ASP A 285 -19.21 -3.05 -3.19
N GLY A 286 -18.11 -2.79 -2.49
CA GLY A 286 -17.55 -1.47 -2.31
C GLY A 286 -16.94 -1.23 -0.94
N HIS A 287 -16.62 0.04 -0.70
CA HIS A 287 -15.95 0.51 0.52
C HIS A 287 -16.93 1.23 1.44
N TYR A 288 -17.01 0.80 2.69
CA TYR A 288 -17.89 1.38 3.71
C TYR A 288 -17.07 1.86 4.90
N THR A 289 -17.09 3.16 5.17
CA THR A 289 -16.39 3.73 6.33
C THR A 289 -17.32 3.75 7.54
N LEU A 290 -17.01 2.94 8.56
CA LEU A 290 -17.70 2.98 9.84
C LEU A 290 -16.94 3.91 10.79
N ARG A 291 -17.65 4.71 11.58
CA ARG A 291 -17.03 5.71 12.45
C ARG A 291 -17.34 5.45 13.92
N TYR A 292 -16.30 5.28 14.72
CA TYR A 292 -16.45 5.26 16.18
C TYR A 292 -16.63 6.68 16.70
N VAL A 293 -17.63 6.88 17.54
CA VAL A 293 -17.94 8.18 18.14
C VAL A 293 -18.21 8.00 19.63
N VAL A 294 -17.49 8.75 20.46
CA VAL A 294 -17.79 8.89 21.88
C VAL A 294 -18.38 10.27 22.14
N ARG A 295 -19.56 10.31 22.75
CA ARG A 295 -20.17 11.55 23.26
C ARG A 295 -19.70 11.76 24.69
N VAL A 296 -19.05 12.90 24.94
CA VAL A 296 -18.69 13.36 26.29
C VAL A 296 -19.42 14.67 26.51
N GLU A 297 -20.25 14.72 27.56
CA GLU A 297 -21.23 15.79 27.76
C GLU A 297 -22.09 15.98 26.48
N ASP A 298 -22.10 17.19 25.89
CA ASP A 298 -22.87 17.54 24.70
C ASP A 298 -22.05 17.50 23.40
N ARG A 299 -20.82 16.95 23.41
CA ARG A 299 -19.91 16.95 22.25
C ARG A 299 -19.47 15.55 21.83
N ASP A 300 -19.50 15.33 20.53
CA ASP A 300 -19.05 14.09 19.90
C ASP A 300 -17.56 14.17 19.53
N TYR A 301 -16.82 13.13 19.91
CA TYR A 301 -15.42 12.92 19.55
C TYR A 301 -15.31 11.58 18.81
N GLY A 302 -14.83 11.62 17.57
CA GLY A 302 -14.60 10.41 16.77
C GLY A 302 -13.20 10.41 16.20
N VAL A 303 -12.21 10.48 17.09
CA VAL A 303 -10.81 10.78 16.73
C VAL A 303 -9.82 9.83 17.39
N VAL A 304 -8.75 9.54 16.67
CA VAL A 304 -7.52 8.91 17.17
C VAL A 304 -6.50 10.00 17.46
N LEU A 305 -5.83 9.89 18.61
CA LEU A 305 -4.79 10.81 19.03
C LEU A 305 -3.41 10.16 18.86
N HIS A 306 -2.60 10.68 17.93
CA HIS A 306 -1.25 10.19 17.66
C HIS A 306 -0.21 11.16 18.23
N PRO A 307 0.35 10.89 19.44
CA PRO A 307 1.38 11.72 20.01
C PRO A 307 2.71 11.53 19.28
N ILE A 308 3.32 12.62 18.84
CA ILE A 308 4.65 12.68 18.25
C ILE A 308 5.61 13.24 19.29
N ARG A 309 6.55 12.41 19.73
CA ARG A 309 7.39 12.69 20.91
C ARG A 309 8.86 12.76 20.54
N MET A 310 9.53 13.79 21.07
CA MET A 310 10.99 13.93 21.00
C MET A 310 11.59 13.59 22.36
N GLY A 311 12.52 12.63 22.39
CA GLY A 311 13.25 12.27 23.60
C GLY A 311 14.47 13.17 23.83
N MET A 312 14.99 13.18 25.05
CA MET A 312 16.26 13.87 25.34
C MET A 312 17.44 13.11 24.71
N PRO A 313 18.35 13.78 23.98
CA PRO A 313 19.57 13.14 23.50
C PRO A 313 20.35 12.50 24.66
N GLY A 314 20.70 11.22 24.52
CA GLY A 314 21.46 10.47 25.52
C GLY A 314 20.62 9.72 26.57
N LEU A 315 19.30 9.90 26.62
CA LEU A 315 18.42 8.99 27.37
C LEU A 315 18.14 7.72 26.55
N PRO A 316 18.31 6.51 27.12
CA PRO A 316 17.96 5.27 26.44
C PRO A 316 16.44 5.07 26.38
N GLY A 317 15.96 4.40 25.33
CA GLY A 317 14.54 4.07 25.14
C GLY A 317 13.87 4.90 24.04
N LEU A 318 12.69 4.44 23.59
CA LEU A 318 11.86 5.23 22.69
C LEU A 318 11.17 6.37 23.46
N PRO A 319 11.02 7.56 22.84
CA PRO A 319 10.29 8.65 23.45
C PRO A 319 8.84 8.29 23.80
N ASP A 320 8.45 8.49 25.05
CA ASP A 320 7.11 8.28 25.59
C ASP A 320 6.66 9.46 26.46
N GLU A 321 5.47 9.34 27.04
CA GLU A 321 4.82 10.35 27.87
C GLU A 321 5.68 10.81 29.05
N SER A 322 6.42 9.89 29.66
CA SER A 322 7.23 10.10 30.85
C SER A 322 8.64 10.62 30.54
N ASN A 323 9.13 10.37 29.32
CA ASN A 323 10.53 10.65 28.95
C ASN A 323 10.69 11.62 27.75
N CYS A 324 9.60 12.15 27.19
CA CYS A 324 9.68 13.16 26.13
C CYS A 324 10.01 14.55 26.70
N VAL A 325 10.76 15.33 25.90
CA VAL A 325 11.08 16.74 26.16
C VAL A 325 10.29 17.69 25.26
N ARG A 326 9.58 17.15 24.27
CA ARG A 326 8.61 17.85 23.43
C ARG A 326 7.59 16.84 22.92
N GLU A 327 6.35 17.28 22.83
CA GLU A 327 5.22 16.50 22.32
C GLU A 327 4.39 17.37 21.37
N GLU A 328 3.90 16.77 20.29
CA GLU A 328 2.95 17.32 19.33
C GLU A 328 1.87 16.28 19.06
N PHE A 329 0.69 16.67 18.60
CA PHE A 329 -0.42 15.73 18.40
C PHE A 329 -0.93 15.74 16.97
N VAL A 330 -0.93 14.58 16.33
CA VAL A 330 -1.62 14.35 15.05
C VAL A 330 -2.97 13.71 15.35
N ILE A 331 -4.04 14.30 14.83
CA ILE A 331 -5.40 13.82 15.07
C ILE A 331 -5.95 13.28 13.76
N THR A 332 -6.42 12.03 13.77
CA THR A 332 -7.10 11.40 12.63
C THR A 332 -8.51 10.96 13.03
N SER A 333 -9.34 10.60 12.07
CA SER A 333 -10.68 10.07 12.36
C SER A 333 -10.57 8.65 12.91
N ALA A 334 -11.37 8.32 13.92
CA ALA A 334 -11.50 6.96 14.45
C ALA A 334 -12.49 6.17 13.58
N VAL A 335 -11.97 5.56 12.52
CA VAL A 335 -12.78 4.84 11.53
C VAL A 335 -12.22 3.44 11.30
N VAL A 336 -13.08 2.54 10.82
CA VAL A 336 -12.69 1.27 10.23
C VAL A 336 -13.35 1.15 8.87
N GLU A 337 -12.58 0.76 7.86
CA GLU A 337 -13.05 0.62 6.50
C GLU A 337 -13.42 -0.84 6.20
N ILE A 338 -14.67 -1.09 5.83
CA ILE A 338 -15.11 -2.42 5.39
C ILE A 338 -15.04 -2.46 3.87
N CYS A 339 -14.16 -3.33 3.36
CA CYS A 339 -14.00 -3.60 1.94
C CYS A 339 -14.79 -4.85 1.60
N LEU A 340 -16.02 -4.67 1.09
CA LEU A 340 -16.85 -5.79 0.63
C LEU A 340 -16.55 -6.03 -0.86
N ILE A 341 -15.91 -7.16 -1.16
CA ILE A 341 -15.35 -7.44 -2.49
C ILE A 341 -16.13 -8.57 -3.15
N ASP A 342 -16.62 -8.32 -4.37
CA ASP A 342 -17.11 -9.40 -5.25
C ASP A 342 -15.93 -10.09 -5.93
N VAL A 343 -15.47 -11.19 -5.33
CA VAL A 343 -14.36 -11.97 -5.87
C VAL A 343 -14.56 -13.47 -5.64
N THR A 344 -14.17 -14.25 -6.64
CA THR A 344 -14.06 -15.70 -6.56
C THR A 344 -12.60 -16.13 -6.65
N PHE A 345 -12.19 -17.10 -5.83
CA PHE A 345 -10.92 -17.81 -5.95
C PHE A 345 -11.18 -19.27 -6.33
N ALA A 346 -10.28 -19.87 -7.10
CA ALA A 346 -10.32 -21.31 -7.33
C ALA A 346 -10.06 -22.07 -6.01
N LYS A 347 -10.90 -23.07 -5.73
CA LYS A 347 -10.84 -23.83 -4.47
C LYS A 347 -9.83 -24.97 -4.55
N GLY A 348 -9.25 -25.32 -3.40
CA GLY A 348 -8.39 -26.50 -3.25
C GLY A 348 -6.97 -26.35 -3.79
N LEU A 349 -6.56 -25.14 -4.16
CA LEU A 349 -5.18 -24.85 -4.59
C LEU A 349 -4.25 -24.70 -3.39
N ARG A 350 -3.11 -25.38 -3.43
CA ARG A 350 -2.00 -25.23 -2.48
C ARG A 350 -1.09 -24.11 -2.96
N CYS A 351 -1.14 -22.98 -2.26
CA CYS A 351 -0.40 -21.78 -2.61
C CYS A 351 0.81 -21.59 -1.69
N ALA A 352 1.92 -21.11 -2.24
CA ALA A 352 3.07 -20.65 -1.46
C ALA A 352 3.49 -19.22 -1.83
N TYR A 353 4.11 -18.51 -0.88
CA TYR A 353 4.56 -17.13 -1.05
C TYR A 353 6.00 -16.95 -0.60
N ILE A 354 6.82 -16.31 -1.44
CA ILE A 354 8.18 -15.91 -1.10
C ILE A 354 8.17 -14.39 -0.89
N ARG A 355 8.08 -13.96 0.37
CA ARG A 355 8.09 -12.54 0.71
C ARG A 355 9.38 -11.87 0.26
N GLY A 356 9.28 -10.65 -0.28
CA GLY A 356 10.40 -9.81 -0.67
C GLY A 356 10.44 -8.52 0.14
N ALA A 357 10.14 -7.39 -0.50
CA ALA A 357 9.88 -6.13 0.19
C ALA A 357 8.70 -6.26 1.18
N PRO A 358 8.68 -5.50 2.29
CA PRO A 358 7.57 -5.55 3.26
C PRO A 358 6.24 -5.12 2.65
N GLU A 359 5.26 -6.02 2.66
CA GLU A 359 3.90 -5.79 2.17
C GLU A 359 2.92 -6.82 2.81
N PRO A 360 1.62 -6.47 2.95
CA PRO A 360 0.65 -7.28 3.70
C PRO A 360 -0.28 -8.14 2.81
N ILE A 361 0.05 -8.41 1.54
CA ILE A 361 -0.81 -9.22 0.64
C ILE A 361 -1.13 -10.58 1.27
N PRO A 362 -0.17 -11.39 1.77
CA PRO A 362 -0.51 -12.71 2.28
C PRO A 362 -1.52 -12.65 3.44
N GLU A 363 -1.40 -11.65 4.32
CA GLU A 363 -2.37 -11.41 5.41
C GLU A 363 -3.75 -11.03 4.87
N VAL A 364 -3.81 -10.22 3.80
CA VAL A 364 -5.07 -9.86 3.15
C VAL A 364 -5.72 -11.07 2.47
N LEU A 365 -4.93 -11.97 1.88
CA LEU A 365 -5.42 -13.19 1.23
C LEU A 365 -6.11 -14.15 2.20
N GLU A 366 -5.73 -14.15 3.49
CA GLU A 366 -6.41 -14.95 4.52
C GLU A 366 -7.90 -14.60 4.65
N ALA A 367 -8.27 -13.34 4.42
CA ALA A 367 -9.68 -12.90 4.45
C ALA A 367 -10.54 -13.53 3.33
N PHE A 368 -9.90 -14.12 2.32
CA PHE A 368 -10.55 -14.76 1.17
C PHE A 368 -10.49 -16.30 1.21
N ASP A 369 -10.18 -16.88 2.39
CA ASP A 369 -10.00 -18.34 2.58
C ASP A 369 -8.86 -18.93 1.71
N LEU A 370 -7.91 -18.08 1.30
CA LEU A 370 -6.73 -18.47 0.56
C LEU A 370 -5.53 -18.54 1.50
N HIS A 371 -5.32 -19.72 2.09
CA HIS A 371 -4.15 -19.97 2.91
C HIS A 371 -2.89 -20.14 2.05
N VAL A 372 -1.88 -19.32 2.31
CA VAL A 372 -0.62 -19.34 1.56
C VAL A 372 0.54 -19.71 2.48
N HIS A 373 1.32 -20.74 2.11
CA HIS A 373 2.50 -21.16 2.86
C HIS A 373 3.66 -20.17 2.64
N PRO A 374 4.16 -19.46 3.67
CA PRO A 374 5.32 -18.59 3.52
C PRO A 374 6.60 -19.43 3.42
N ILE A 375 7.29 -19.41 2.27
CA ILE A 375 8.59 -20.09 2.12
C ILE A 375 9.68 -19.23 2.78
N THR A 376 10.20 -19.75 3.90
CA THR A 376 11.26 -19.11 4.66
C THR A 376 12.64 -19.34 4.02
N ASP A 377 13.64 -18.55 4.43
CA ASP A 377 15.02 -18.74 3.95
C ASP A 377 15.59 -20.11 4.35
N GLN A 378 15.10 -20.66 5.46
CA GLN A 378 15.50 -21.99 5.93
C GLN A 378 14.96 -23.07 5.00
N GLU A 379 13.69 -23.00 4.61
CA GLU A 379 13.03 -23.99 3.75
C GLU A 379 13.48 -23.95 2.28
N MET A 380 13.97 -22.79 1.81
CA MET A 380 14.27 -22.49 0.40
C MET A 380 15.11 -23.54 -0.33
N ALA A 381 15.99 -24.25 0.39
CA ALA A 381 16.90 -25.24 -0.19
C ALA A 381 16.34 -26.66 -0.26
N PHE A 382 15.35 -27.02 0.57
CA PHE A 382 14.92 -28.41 0.74
C PHE A 382 13.42 -28.65 0.70
N ILE A 383 12.58 -27.61 0.76
CA ILE A 383 11.12 -27.78 0.65
C ILE A 383 10.75 -28.41 -0.69
N GLU A 384 9.84 -29.38 -0.67
CA GLU A 384 9.30 -30.01 -1.88
C GLU A 384 8.39 -29.00 -2.59
N LEU A 385 8.78 -28.51 -3.77
CA LEU A 385 8.06 -27.42 -4.45
C LEU A 385 6.82 -27.94 -5.19
N MET A 386 6.84 -29.20 -5.67
CA MET A 386 5.72 -29.79 -6.42
C MET A 386 4.49 -30.08 -5.55
N GLN A 387 4.57 -29.87 -4.23
CA GLN A 387 3.39 -29.86 -3.37
C GLN A 387 2.54 -28.59 -3.51
N PHE A 388 3.02 -27.56 -4.23
CA PHE A 388 2.28 -26.33 -4.45
C PHE A 388 1.80 -26.27 -5.90
N ASP A 389 0.54 -25.89 -6.09
CA ASP A 389 -0.04 -25.68 -7.42
C ASP A 389 0.41 -24.32 -7.99
N VAL A 390 0.67 -23.36 -7.10
CA VAL A 390 1.17 -22.02 -7.44
C VAL A 390 2.13 -21.49 -6.37
N ILE A 391 3.22 -20.88 -6.82
CA ILE A 391 4.19 -20.17 -5.99
C ILE A 391 4.24 -18.71 -6.43
N ILE A 392 4.08 -17.80 -5.49
CA ILE A 392 4.13 -16.35 -5.72
C ILE A 392 5.43 -15.81 -5.15
N VAL A 393 6.21 -15.13 -5.99
CA VAL A 393 7.40 -14.38 -5.60
C VAL A 393 7.00 -12.92 -5.41
N GLY A 394 7.14 -12.44 -4.18
CA GLY A 394 6.78 -11.08 -3.81
C GLY A 394 7.68 -10.01 -4.44
N PRO A 395 7.28 -8.74 -4.33
CA PRO A 395 8.03 -7.61 -4.88
C PRO A 395 9.50 -7.60 -4.43
N ASP A 396 10.44 -7.41 -5.35
CA ASP A 396 11.87 -7.34 -5.08
C ASP A 396 12.49 -8.53 -4.31
N ALA A 397 11.79 -9.67 -4.18
CA ALA A 397 12.31 -10.82 -3.44
C ALA A 397 13.66 -11.32 -3.99
N TYR A 398 13.88 -11.29 -5.31
CA TYR A 398 15.17 -11.65 -5.91
C TYR A 398 16.26 -10.63 -5.59
N LEU A 399 15.93 -9.39 -5.24
CA LEU A 399 16.90 -8.38 -4.81
C LEU A 399 17.20 -8.46 -3.32
N THR A 400 16.20 -8.72 -2.48
CA THR A 400 16.34 -8.67 -1.03
C THR A 400 16.79 -10.01 -0.44
N ARG A 401 16.49 -11.15 -1.07
CA ARG A 401 16.73 -12.49 -0.48
C ARG A 401 17.86 -13.26 -1.16
N ALA A 402 18.98 -13.40 -0.45
CA ALA A 402 20.14 -14.14 -0.93
C ALA A 402 19.86 -15.64 -1.11
N GLU A 403 19.08 -16.26 -0.22
CA GLU A 403 18.76 -17.70 -0.34
C GLU A 403 17.87 -18.01 -1.53
N LEU A 404 16.92 -17.13 -1.87
CA LEU A 404 16.14 -17.27 -3.12
C LEU A 404 17.06 -17.22 -4.35
N ARG A 405 18.00 -16.27 -4.39
CA ARG A 405 18.97 -16.18 -5.50
C ARG A 405 19.87 -17.39 -5.62
N LYS A 406 20.28 -18.01 -4.51
CA LYS A 406 21.11 -19.23 -4.54
C LYS A 406 20.33 -20.43 -5.07
N ASN A 407 19.02 -20.47 -4.83
CA ASN A 407 18.15 -21.60 -5.16
C ASN A 407 17.23 -21.34 -6.37
N TYR A 408 17.45 -20.27 -7.14
CA TYR A 408 16.55 -19.84 -8.22
C TYR A 408 16.24 -20.96 -9.23
N ALA A 409 17.24 -21.80 -9.53
CA ALA A 409 17.12 -22.90 -10.48
C ALA A 409 16.01 -23.88 -10.07
N ARG A 410 15.84 -24.15 -8.76
CA ARG A 410 14.77 -25.02 -8.25
C ARG A 410 13.38 -24.51 -8.61
N PHE A 411 13.19 -23.19 -8.64
CA PHE A 411 11.91 -22.58 -8.98
C PHE A 411 11.63 -22.62 -10.48
N LEU A 412 12.66 -22.50 -11.33
CA LEU A 412 12.50 -22.74 -12.76
C LEU A 412 12.26 -24.22 -13.04
N ASP A 413 12.94 -25.13 -12.34
CA ASP A 413 12.70 -26.58 -12.44
C ASP A 413 11.28 -26.96 -11.98
N TYR A 414 10.76 -26.28 -10.96
CA TYR A 414 9.36 -26.39 -10.53
C TYR A 414 8.38 -26.01 -11.65
N VAL A 415 8.62 -24.88 -12.33
CA VAL A 415 7.79 -24.50 -13.49
C VAL A 415 7.94 -25.54 -14.61
N ALA A 416 9.17 -25.98 -14.91
CA ALA A 416 9.42 -26.98 -15.95
C ALA A 416 8.63 -28.28 -15.73
N GLN A 417 8.37 -28.66 -14.47
CA GLN A 417 7.64 -29.85 -14.05
C GLN A 417 6.12 -29.65 -13.89
N GLY A 418 5.57 -28.49 -14.28
CA GLY A 418 4.12 -28.27 -14.26
C GLY A 418 3.64 -27.21 -13.26
N GLY A 419 4.54 -26.70 -12.42
CA GLY A 419 4.25 -25.66 -11.45
C GLY A 419 3.88 -24.32 -12.09
N THR A 420 3.14 -23.49 -11.36
CA THR A 420 2.89 -22.09 -11.75
C THR A 420 3.68 -21.14 -10.88
N LEU A 421 4.56 -20.33 -11.46
CA LEU A 421 5.36 -19.33 -10.75
C LEU A 421 4.92 -17.92 -11.16
N ILE A 422 4.39 -17.17 -10.21
CA ILE A 422 3.99 -15.77 -10.39
C ILE A 422 5.06 -14.89 -9.77
N VAL A 423 5.71 -14.04 -10.56
CA VAL A 423 6.76 -13.13 -10.12
C VAL A 423 6.24 -11.71 -10.19
N GLN A 424 6.05 -11.08 -9.03
CA GLN A 424 5.79 -9.64 -8.94
C GLN A 424 7.05 -8.84 -9.29
N TYR A 425 6.89 -7.52 -9.47
CA TYR A 425 7.95 -6.66 -9.98
C TYR A 425 9.30 -6.86 -9.27
N GLN A 426 10.39 -6.76 -10.02
CA GLN A 426 11.75 -6.86 -9.51
C GLN A 426 12.57 -5.70 -10.07
N GLY A 427 13.28 -4.99 -9.20
CA GLY A 427 14.06 -3.83 -9.60
C GLY A 427 15.31 -4.12 -10.44
N TYR A 428 16.13 -3.08 -10.63
CA TYR A 428 17.43 -3.22 -11.29
C TYR A 428 18.31 -4.24 -10.56
N GLY A 429 18.85 -5.21 -11.30
CA GLY A 429 19.55 -6.38 -10.74
C GLY A 429 18.81 -7.70 -10.97
N TYR A 430 17.57 -7.67 -11.46
CA TYR A 430 16.86 -8.87 -11.94
C TYR A 430 17.27 -9.27 -13.36
N GLN A 431 17.45 -8.28 -14.24
CA GLN A 431 17.83 -8.49 -15.64
C GLN A 431 19.19 -9.20 -15.78
N GLY A 432 19.27 -10.18 -16.70
CA GLY A 432 20.53 -10.82 -17.08
C GLY A 432 21.09 -11.83 -16.06
N THR A 433 20.30 -12.17 -15.04
CA THR A 433 20.70 -13.10 -13.95
C THR A 433 20.39 -14.57 -14.22
N GLY A 434 19.48 -14.85 -15.16
CA GLY A 434 18.91 -16.19 -15.38
C GLY A 434 17.74 -16.53 -14.44
N PHE A 435 17.26 -15.60 -13.61
CA PHE A 435 16.14 -15.85 -12.69
C PHE A 435 14.77 -15.92 -13.38
N ALA A 436 14.66 -15.43 -14.62
CA ALA A 436 13.47 -15.56 -15.47
C ALA A 436 13.75 -16.61 -16.57
N PRO A 437 12.72 -17.34 -17.06
CA PRO A 437 12.92 -18.43 -18.01
C PRO A 437 13.47 -17.96 -19.36
N TYR A 438 13.10 -16.74 -19.80
CA TYR A 438 13.49 -16.20 -21.09
C TYR A 438 14.04 -14.76 -20.99
N PRO A 439 14.89 -14.33 -21.94
CA PRO A 439 15.50 -12.99 -21.92
C PRO A 439 14.47 -11.85 -21.94
N PHE A 440 14.81 -10.78 -21.24
CA PHE A 440 14.08 -9.51 -21.22
C PHE A 440 15.04 -8.34 -20.91
N ALA A 441 14.57 -7.11 -21.06
CA ALA A 441 15.31 -5.91 -20.65
C ALA A 441 14.41 -4.84 -20.02
N TYR A 442 15.03 -3.97 -19.22
CA TYR A 442 14.47 -2.71 -18.74
C TYR A 442 15.05 -1.51 -19.50
N ASN A 443 14.27 -0.44 -19.61
CA ASN A 443 14.80 0.89 -19.91
C ASN A 443 15.46 1.50 -18.66
N GLN A 444 16.23 2.59 -18.84
CA GLN A 444 16.69 3.44 -17.75
C GLN A 444 16.31 4.90 -18.03
N PRO A 445 15.37 5.49 -17.27
CA PRO A 445 14.59 4.86 -16.20
C PRO A 445 13.70 3.71 -16.71
N HIS A 446 13.37 2.77 -15.83
CA HIS A 446 12.53 1.63 -16.15
C HIS A 446 11.14 2.09 -16.55
N ASP A 447 10.51 1.30 -17.41
CA ASP A 447 9.15 1.55 -17.84
C ASP A 447 8.20 1.36 -16.66
N ARG A 448 7.24 2.28 -16.53
CA ARG A 448 6.21 2.29 -15.50
C ARG A 448 4.95 3.00 -16.02
N VAL A 449 3.85 2.88 -15.29
CA VAL A 449 2.63 3.66 -15.48
C VAL A 449 2.28 4.26 -14.13
N SER A 450 2.48 5.57 -14.02
CA SER A 450 2.33 6.31 -12.76
C SER A 450 0.95 6.95 -12.60
N TYR A 451 0.25 7.19 -13.71
CA TYR A 451 -1.09 7.74 -13.70
C TYR A 451 -2.10 6.64 -13.32
N GLU A 452 -2.82 6.85 -12.22
CA GLU A 452 -3.73 5.87 -11.62
C GLU A 452 -4.89 5.50 -12.56
N ASP A 453 -5.41 6.50 -13.29
CA ASP A 453 -6.54 6.35 -14.21
C ASP A 453 -6.09 6.06 -15.65
N ALA A 454 -4.87 5.56 -15.86
CA ALA A 454 -4.40 5.22 -17.20
C ALA A 454 -5.27 4.09 -17.79
N PRO A 455 -5.76 4.24 -19.04
CA PRO A 455 -6.62 3.23 -19.65
C PRO A 455 -5.83 1.93 -19.91
N MET A 456 -6.46 0.80 -19.64
CA MET A 456 -5.87 -0.53 -19.79
C MET A 456 -6.41 -1.21 -21.04
N THR A 457 -5.56 -1.45 -22.03
CA THR A 457 -5.94 -2.17 -23.24
C THR A 457 -5.72 -3.67 -23.06
N PHE A 458 -6.73 -4.49 -23.35
CA PHE A 458 -6.63 -5.96 -23.29
C PHE A 458 -6.08 -6.49 -24.62
N LEU A 459 -4.86 -7.00 -24.59
CA LEU A 459 -4.20 -7.55 -25.77
C LEU A 459 -4.67 -8.97 -26.08
N GLU A 460 -5.04 -9.72 -25.04
CA GLU A 460 -5.54 -11.09 -25.15
C GLU A 460 -6.89 -11.24 -24.42
N PRO A 461 -7.98 -10.68 -24.97
CA PRO A 461 -9.27 -10.58 -24.27
C PRO A 461 -9.91 -11.92 -23.91
N GLY A 462 -9.49 -13.02 -24.55
CA GLY A 462 -9.96 -14.38 -24.26
C GLY A 462 -9.11 -15.14 -23.23
N HIS A 463 -7.97 -14.59 -22.80
CA HIS A 463 -7.05 -15.29 -21.89
C HIS A 463 -7.69 -15.49 -20.51
N PRO A 464 -7.44 -16.63 -19.81
CA PRO A 464 -8.01 -16.91 -18.50
C PRO A 464 -7.78 -15.84 -17.45
N ILE A 465 -6.62 -15.19 -17.48
CA ILE A 465 -6.28 -14.10 -16.56
C ILE A 465 -7.32 -12.98 -16.56
N LEU A 466 -8.01 -12.76 -17.69
CA LEU A 466 -9.05 -11.74 -17.81
C LEU A 466 -10.47 -12.29 -17.66
N ASN A 467 -10.65 -13.61 -17.56
CA ASN A 467 -11.98 -14.23 -17.69
C ASN A 467 -12.32 -15.28 -16.64
N TRP A 468 -11.34 -15.79 -15.87
CA TRP A 468 -11.59 -16.89 -14.94
C TRP A 468 -10.70 -16.85 -13.68
N PRO A 469 -11.28 -17.08 -12.48
CA PRO A 469 -12.71 -17.28 -12.23
C PRO A 469 -13.52 -15.97 -12.30
N ASN A 470 -12.85 -14.82 -12.31
CA ASN A 470 -13.49 -13.51 -12.38
C ASN A 470 -13.39 -12.93 -13.80
N ARG A 471 -14.48 -12.34 -14.30
CA ARG A 471 -14.44 -11.58 -15.54
C ARG A 471 -13.93 -10.16 -15.28
N ILE A 472 -12.79 -9.83 -15.88
CA ILE A 472 -12.11 -8.55 -15.78
C ILE A 472 -12.61 -7.62 -16.91
N SER A 473 -12.85 -6.38 -16.55
CA SER A 473 -13.36 -5.31 -17.39
C SER A 473 -12.58 -4.01 -17.16
N GLN A 474 -12.90 -2.95 -17.88
CA GLN A 474 -12.28 -1.64 -17.62
C GLN A 474 -12.57 -1.12 -16.21
N ALA A 475 -13.74 -1.44 -15.65
CA ALA A 475 -14.12 -1.04 -14.29
C ALA A 475 -13.18 -1.61 -13.22
N ASP A 476 -12.50 -2.74 -13.50
CA ASP A 476 -11.52 -3.34 -12.59
C ASP A 476 -10.21 -2.54 -12.50
N PHE A 477 -10.04 -1.53 -13.36
CA PHE A 477 -8.90 -0.60 -13.34
C PHE A 477 -9.27 0.81 -12.84
N GLU A 478 -10.52 1.00 -12.41
CA GLU A 478 -10.96 2.24 -11.75
C GLU A 478 -10.53 2.24 -10.27
N HIS A 479 -10.34 3.45 -9.70
CA HIS A 479 -10.01 3.65 -8.29
C HIS A 479 -8.69 3.02 -7.80
N TRP A 480 -7.79 2.67 -8.73
CA TRP A 480 -6.42 2.30 -8.35
C TRP A 480 -5.77 3.47 -7.62
N ILE A 481 -5.00 3.16 -6.59
CA ILE A 481 -4.33 4.16 -5.77
C ILE A 481 -2.84 4.18 -6.10
N VAL A 482 -2.25 5.34 -6.35
CA VAL A 482 -0.79 5.53 -6.50
C VAL A 482 -0.14 4.53 -7.48
N GLU A 483 0.11 4.98 -8.73
CA GLU A 483 0.77 4.23 -9.81
C GLU A 483 0.18 2.83 -10.15
N GLN A 484 -0.15 2.58 -11.42
CA GLN A 484 -0.64 1.27 -11.85
C GLN A 484 0.43 0.19 -11.83
N GLY A 485 1.67 0.54 -12.14
CA GLY A 485 2.73 -0.44 -12.12
C GLY A 485 4.10 0.11 -12.47
N ARG A 486 5.11 -0.70 -12.24
CA ARG A 486 6.51 -0.34 -12.31
C ARG A 486 7.37 -1.53 -12.72
N TYR A 487 8.57 -1.20 -13.19
CA TYR A 487 9.52 -2.14 -13.76
C TYR A 487 8.91 -2.99 -14.87
N TYR A 488 8.19 -2.38 -15.80
CA TYR A 488 7.68 -3.11 -16.96
C TYR A 488 8.86 -3.54 -17.83
N PHE A 489 8.80 -4.75 -18.39
CA PHE A 489 9.80 -5.18 -19.36
C PHE A 489 9.68 -4.32 -20.62
N SER A 490 10.74 -3.61 -20.99
CA SER A 490 10.74 -2.76 -22.18
C SER A 490 10.94 -3.56 -23.46
N SER A 491 11.65 -4.69 -23.37
CA SER A 491 11.73 -5.71 -24.42
C SER A 491 11.78 -7.09 -23.80
N PHE A 492 11.26 -8.09 -24.50
CA PHE A 492 11.15 -9.45 -24.00
C PHE A 492 11.05 -10.44 -25.16
N ASP A 493 11.46 -11.67 -24.89
CA ASP A 493 11.38 -12.79 -25.84
C ASP A 493 9.92 -13.02 -26.30
N LYS A 494 9.72 -13.46 -27.55
CA LYS A 494 8.40 -13.72 -28.15
C LYS A 494 7.56 -14.76 -27.40
N ARG A 495 8.22 -15.56 -26.57
CA ARG A 495 7.63 -16.55 -25.67
C ARG A 495 6.89 -15.93 -24.48
N TYR A 496 7.08 -14.65 -24.22
CA TYR A 496 6.20 -13.91 -23.33
C TYR A 496 5.01 -13.37 -24.10
N GLN A 497 3.81 -13.82 -23.74
CA GLN A 497 2.55 -13.30 -24.21
C GLN A 497 2.12 -12.13 -23.31
N PRO A 498 2.07 -10.89 -23.84
CA PRO A 498 1.58 -9.74 -23.08
C PRO A 498 0.04 -9.75 -23.01
N ILE A 499 -0.50 -9.56 -21.81
CA ILE A 499 -1.96 -9.65 -21.57
C ILE A 499 -2.63 -8.28 -21.63
N ILE A 500 -1.94 -7.25 -21.13
CA ILE A 500 -2.42 -5.87 -21.05
C ILE A 500 -1.38 -4.90 -21.61
N GLU A 501 -1.87 -3.73 -22.01
CA GLU A 501 -1.07 -2.59 -22.43
C GLU A 501 -1.59 -1.33 -21.74
N ALA A 502 -0.69 -0.48 -21.25
CA ALA A 502 -1.03 0.82 -20.65
C ALA A 502 0.11 1.83 -20.83
N ASN A 503 -0.22 3.12 -20.69
CA ASN A 503 0.74 4.22 -20.70
C ASN A 503 0.23 5.44 -19.96
N ASP A 504 1.15 6.24 -19.44
CA ASP A 504 0.85 7.58 -18.95
C ASP A 504 0.46 8.50 -20.12
N PRO A 505 -0.35 9.55 -19.88
CA PRO A 505 -0.74 10.50 -20.92
C PRO A 505 0.46 11.09 -21.66
N GLY A 506 0.48 10.93 -22.99
CA GLY A 506 1.56 11.44 -23.85
C GLY A 506 2.77 10.51 -24.01
N GLU A 507 2.78 9.34 -23.37
CA GLU A 507 3.84 8.34 -23.53
C GLU A 507 3.46 7.21 -24.51
N ALA A 508 4.45 6.45 -24.96
CA ALA A 508 4.22 5.27 -25.80
C ALA A 508 3.57 4.13 -24.98
N PRO A 509 2.70 3.31 -25.61
CA PRO A 509 2.09 2.14 -24.97
C PRO A 509 3.13 1.12 -24.49
N LYS A 510 2.94 0.58 -23.29
CA LYS A 510 3.84 -0.40 -22.66
C LYS A 510 3.13 -1.72 -22.45
N LYS A 511 3.75 -2.82 -22.91
CA LYS A 511 3.19 -4.18 -22.88
C LYS A 511 3.80 -5.09 -21.81
N GLY A 512 4.89 -4.66 -21.18
CA GLY A 512 5.66 -5.46 -20.22
C GLY A 512 5.13 -5.49 -18.80
N GLY A 513 3.88 -5.04 -18.58
CA GLY A 513 3.28 -4.94 -17.24
C GLY A 513 2.66 -6.23 -16.72
N LEU A 514 2.24 -7.13 -17.61
CA LEU A 514 1.72 -8.45 -17.27
C LEU A 514 1.97 -9.41 -18.43
N LEU A 515 2.88 -10.35 -18.20
CA LEU A 515 3.39 -11.28 -19.20
C LEU A 515 3.18 -12.71 -18.72
N VAL A 516 2.80 -13.59 -19.64
CA VAL A 516 2.64 -15.03 -19.39
C VAL A 516 3.53 -15.80 -20.35
N ALA A 517 4.22 -16.82 -19.85
CA ALA A 517 5.03 -17.70 -20.68
C ALA A 517 4.89 -19.14 -20.20
N GLY A 518 4.75 -20.09 -21.14
CA GLY A 518 4.92 -21.51 -20.83
C GLY A 518 6.41 -21.81 -20.61
N TYR A 519 6.74 -22.70 -19.67
CA TYR A 519 8.09 -23.21 -19.50
C TYR A 519 8.03 -24.67 -19.04
N GLY A 520 8.43 -25.60 -19.91
CA GLY A 520 8.17 -27.03 -19.71
C GLY A 520 6.67 -27.33 -19.66
N GLN A 521 6.22 -28.01 -18.61
CA GLN A 521 4.80 -28.34 -18.38
C GLN A 521 4.00 -27.23 -17.67
N GLY A 522 4.70 -26.27 -17.06
CA GLY A 522 4.12 -25.25 -16.19
C GLY A 522 4.05 -23.86 -16.82
N THR A 523 3.69 -22.89 -15.98
CA THR A 523 3.46 -21.50 -16.38
C THR A 523 4.28 -20.54 -15.54
N TYR A 524 4.97 -19.62 -16.21
CA TYR A 524 5.61 -18.48 -15.60
C TYR A 524 4.80 -17.21 -15.89
N VAL A 525 4.54 -16.42 -14.86
CA VAL A 525 3.88 -15.11 -14.98
C VAL A 525 4.82 -14.05 -14.42
N TYR A 526 5.03 -12.98 -15.17
CA TYR A 526 5.62 -11.75 -14.64
C TYR A 526 4.55 -10.67 -14.54
N THR A 527 4.49 -9.95 -13.42
CA THR A 527 3.62 -8.79 -13.26
C THR A 527 4.36 -7.61 -12.64
N GLY A 528 4.39 -6.51 -13.36
CA GLY A 528 4.84 -5.20 -12.89
C GLY A 528 3.74 -4.39 -12.21
N LEU A 529 2.50 -4.90 -12.13
CA LEU A 529 1.38 -4.19 -11.51
C LEU A 529 1.62 -4.01 -10.01
N SER A 530 1.21 -2.86 -9.47
CA SER A 530 1.43 -2.46 -8.08
C SER A 530 0.50 -3.16 -7.08
N PHE A 531 0.32 -4.49 -7.17
CA PHE A 531 -0.58 -5.25 -6.29
C PHE A 531 -0.30 -5.02 -4.79
N PHE A 532 0.97 -4.80 -4.43
CA PHE A 532 1.40 -4.47 -3.06
C PHE A 532 0.83 -3.16 -2.51
N ARG A 533 0.30 -2.28 -3.37
CA ARG A 533 -0.47 -1.09 -2.98
C ARG A 533 -1.97 -1.32 -3.11
N GLN A 534 -2.38 -1.90 -4.24
CA GLN A 534 -3.80 -2.02 -4.59
C GLN A 534 -4.57 -3.00 -3.71
N ILE A 535 -4.01 -4.20 -3.46
CA ILE A 535 -4.67 -5.24 -2.67
C ILE A 535 -4.84 -4.79 -1.21
N PRO A 536 -3.81 -4.27 -0.52
CA PRO A 536 -3.97 -3.75 0.84
C PRO A 536 -4.93 -2.57 0.94
N ALA A 537 -5.05 -1.77 -0.13
CA ALA A 537 -5.99 -0.68 -0.23
C ALA A 537 -7.39 -1.11 -0.71
N GLY A 538 -7.68 -2.42 -0.80
CA GLY A 538 -9.02 -2.94 -1.07
C GLY A 538 -9.53 -2.70 -2.48
N VAL A 539 -8.66 -2.41 -3.44
CA VAL A 539 -9.09 -2.17 -4.83
C VAL A 539 -9.63 -3.47 -5.44
N THR A 540 -10.96 -3.54 -5.59
CA THR A 540 -11.69 -4.74 -6.03
C THR A 540 -11.10 -5.38 -7.28
N GLY A 541 -10.86 -4.60 -8.33
CA GLY A 541 -10.37 -5.14 -9.59
C GLY A 541 -8.94 -5.68 -9.52
N ALA A 542 -8.08 -5.10 -8.68
CA ALA A 542 -6.75 -5.64 -8.43
C ALA A 542 -6.82 -6.99 -7.69
N ILE A 543 -7.73 -7.13 -6.72
CA ILE A 543 -7.97 -8.39 -6.00
C ILE A 543 -8.54 -9.46 -6.95
N ARG A 544 -9.51 -9.12 -7.80
CA ARG A 544 -10.08 -10.03 -8.81
C ARG A 544 -9.05 -10.49 -9.83
N LEU A 545 -8.22 -9.57 -10.34
CA LEU A 545 -7.14 -9.91 -11.25
C LEU A 545 -6.11 -10.81 -10.56
N PHE A 546 -5.72 -10.51 -9.32
CA PHE A 546 -4.81 -11.37 -8.55
C PHE A 546 -5.41 -12.76 -8.28
N ALA A 547 -6.71 -12.84 -7.99
CA ALA A 547 -7.43 -14.10 -7.85
C ALA A 547 -7.37 -14.94 -9.13
N ASN A 548 -7.53 -14.32 -10.30
CA ASN A 548 -7.33 -14.99 -11.59
C ASN A 548 -5.90 -15.47 -11.78
N LEU A 549 -4.90 -14.66 -11.38
CA LEU A 549 -3.49 -15.05 -11.43
C LEU A 549 -3.21 -16.31 -10.61
N VAL A 550 -3.62 -16.31 -9.34
CA VAL A 550 -3.46 -17.47 -8.44
C VAL A 550 -4.21 -18.70 -8.96
N SER A 551 -5.32 -18.48 -9.67
CA SER A 551 -6.17 -19.54 -10.21
C SER A 551 -5.70 -20.09 -11.57
N LEU A 552 -4.62 -19.57 -12.18
CA LEU A 552 -4.11 -20.03 -13.47
C LEU A 552 -3.91 -21.55 -13.59
N PRO A 553 -3.35 -22.27 -12.60
CA PRO A 553 -3.13 -23.71 -12.73
C PRO A 553 -4.43 -24.46 -13.06
N ALA A 554 -5.51 -24.12 -12.36
CA ALA A 554 -6.83 -24.71 -12.59
C ALA A 554 -7.42 -24.25 -13.94
N ALA A 555 -7.24 -22.99 -14.30
CA ALA A 555 -7.76 -22.43 -15.55
C ALA A 555 -7.12 -23.07 -16.78
N ARG A 556 -5.78 -23.14 -16.81
CA ARG A 556 -5.00 -23.76 -17.89
C ARG A 556 -5.34 -25.24 -18.05
N LEU A 557 -5.48 -25.94 -16.93
CA LEU A 557 -5.85 -27.35 -16.95
C LEU A 557 -7.24 -27.53 -17.55
N HIS A 558 -8.20 -26.69 -17.17
CA HIS A 558 -9.54 -26.69 -17.75
C HIS A 558 -9.52 -26.39 -19.28
N GLU A 559 -8.80 -25.35 -19.72
CA GLU A 559 -8.68 -25.03 -21.15
C GLU A 559 -8.07 -26.17 -21.96
N ARG A 560 -6.99 -26.79 -21.46
CA ARG A 560 -6.37 -27.95 -22.10
C ARG A 560 -7.37 -29.10 -22.19
N THR A 561 -8.08 -29.42 -21.11
CA THR A 561 -9.12 -30.47 -21.11
C THR A 561 -10.20 -30.18 -22.16
N GLU A 562 -10.70 -28.93 -22.25
CA GLU A 562 -11.71 -28.53 -23.25
C GLU A 562 -11.17 -28.58 -24.69
N PHE A 563 -9.91 -28.21 -24.92
CA PHE A 563 -9.27 -28.35 -26.21
C PHE A 563 -9.17 -29.82 -26.64
N LEU A 564 -8.73 -30.71 -25.73
CA LEU A 564 -8.57 -32.13 -26.01
C LEU A 564 -9.89 -32.84 -26.35
N LYS A 565 -11.04 -32.34 -25.88
CA LYS A 565 -12.37 -32.84 -26.30
C LYS A 565 -12.59 -32.75 -27.82
N ARG A 566 -11.90 -31.82 -28.49
CA ARG A 566 -12.02 -31.57 -29.93
C ARG A 566 -10.96 -32.30 -30.75
N VAL A 567 -9.90 -32.78 -30.10
CA VAL A 567 -8.81 -33.51 -30.74
C VAL A 567 -9.27 -34.94 -30.99
N ALA A 568 -9.25 -35.38 -32.25
CA ALA A 568 -9.81 -36.67 -32.67
C ALA A 568 -9.26 -37.86 -31.85
N LEU A 569 -7.97 -37.82 -31.49
CA LEU A 569 -7.31 -38.85 -30.68
C LEU A 569 -7.92 -39.00 -29.28
N PHE A 570 -8.35 -37.89 -28.67
CA PHE A 570 -8.78 -37.84 -27.26
C PHE A 570 -10.28 -37.65 -27.09
N ALA A 571 -11.01 -37.24 -28.13
CA ALA A 571 -12.44 -36.96 -28.08
C ALA A 571 -13.32 -38.08 -27.46
N PRO A 572 -12.99 -39.39 -27.57
CA PRO A 572 -13.79 -40.44 -26.92
C PRO A 572 -13.53 -40.64 -25.42
N LEU A 573 -12.51 -39.98 -24.85
CA LEU A 573 -12.15 -40.11 -23.45
C LEU A 573 -13.18 -39.38 -22.55
N SER A 574 -13.32 -39.86 -21.31
CA SER A 574 -14.14 -39.17 -20.32
C SER A 574 -13.49 -37.86 -19.86
N ASP A 575 -14.27 -36.91 -19.32
CA ASP A 575 -13.73 -35.66 -18.78
C ASP A 575 -12.65 -35.90 -17.70
N GLU A 576 -12.80 -36.95 -16.90
CA GLU A 576 -11.81 -37.35 -15.90
C GLU A 576 -10.51 -37.86 -16.54
N ASP A 577 -10.62 -38.63 -17.62
CA ASP A 577 -9.45 -39.15 -18.34
C ASP A 577 -8.74 -38.06 -19.13
N LEU A 578 -9.49 -37.15 -19.77
CA LEU A 578 -8.96 -35.98 -20.44
C LEU A 578 -8.22 -35.06 -19.49
N HIS A 579 -8.74 -34.92 -18.26
CA HIS A 579 -8.08 -34.18 -17.20
C HIS A 579 -6.71 -34.78 -16.83
N GLU A 580 -6.62 -36.11 -16.71
CA GLU A 580 -5.35 -36.79 -16.45
C GLU A 580 -4.38 -36.69 -17.63
N VAL A 581 -4.86 -36.79 -18.87
CA VAL A 581 -4.01 -36.58 -20.07
C VAL A 581 -3.49 -35.14 -20.12
N ALA A 582 -4.34 -34.15 -19.87
CA ALA A 582 -3.99 -32.74 -19.91
C ALA A 582 -2.88 -32.37 -18.90
N LYS A 583 -2.81 -33.05 -17.75
CA LYS A 583 -1.74 -32.88 -16.75
C LYS A 583 -0.36 -33.31 -17.26
N LEU A 584 -0.30 -34.28 -18.18
CA LEU A 584 0.96 -34.82 -18.72
C LEU A 584 1.51 -34.01 -19.90
N MET A 585 0.74 -33.07 -20.44
CA MET A 585 1.13 -32.32 -21.63
C MET A 585 1.95 -31.07 -21.29
N SER A 586 3.01 -30.84 -22.07
CA SER A 586 3.83 -29.62 -22.05
C SER A 586 3.59 -28.78 -23.30
N GLU A 587 3.85 -27.48 -23.22
CA GLU A 587 3.81 -26.61 -24.39
C GLU A 587 5.22 -26.49 -25.01
N GLN A 588 5.33 -26.68 -26.32
CA GLN A 588 6.57 -26.51 -27.07
C GLN A 588 6.37 -25.53 -28.23
N TRP A 589 7.22 -24.51 -28.29
CA TRP A 589 7.30 -23.59 -29.43
C TRP A 589 8.37 -24.01 -30.43
N VAL A 590 8.01 -23.97 -31.70
CA VAL A 590 8.88 -24.37 -32.82
C VAL A 590 8.89 -23.25 -33.85
N GLU A 591 10.10 -22.82 -34.23
CA GLU A 591 10.29 -21.75 -35.21
C GLU A 591 10.02 -22.21 -36.63
N ASN A 592 9.66 -21.26 -37.50
CA ASN A 592 9.41 -21.55 -38.91
C ASN A 592 10.59 -22.27 -39.57
N GLY A 593 10.31 -23.40 -40.21
CA GLY A 593 11.29 -24.23 -40.89
C GLY A 593 12.13 -25.14 -39.97
N ALA A 594 11.96 -25.06 -38.65
CA ALA A 594 12.60 -25.98 -37.73
C ALA A 594 11.94 -27.37 -37.79
N TYR A 595 12.76 -28.42 -37.69
CA TYR A 595 12.29 -29.79 -37.66
C TYR A 595 11.84 -30.13 -36.24
N ILE A 596 10.62 -30.66 -36.13
CA ILE A 596 10.07 -31.26 -34.91
C ILE A 596 10.67 -32.66 -34.73
N CYS A 597 10.77 -33.41 -35.82
CA CYS A 597 11.57 -34.62 -35.92
C CYS A 597 12.03 -34.83 -37.36
N ARG A 598 13.04 -35.68 -37.54
CA ARG A 598 13.49 -36.18 -38.83
C ARG A 598 13.22 -37.68 -38.92
N VAL A 599 13.14 -38.18 -40.16
CA VAL A 599 13.12 -39.63 -40.42
C VAL A 599 14.30 -40.30 -39.69
N GLY A 600 13.99 -41.36 -38.94
CA GLY A 600 14.97 -42.13 -38.17
C GLY A 600 15.21 -41.63 -36.74
N ASP A 601 14.70 -40.46 -36.36
CA ASP A 601 14.77 -39.98 -34.97
C ASP A 601 13.91 -40.87 -34.06
N PRO A 602 14.28 -41.05 -32.77
CA PRO A 602 13.45 -41.71 -31.78
C PRO A 602 12.06 -41.07 -31.67
N ALA A 603 11.00 -41.88 -31.63
CA ALA A 603 9.62 -41.42 -31.54
C ALA A 603 9.11 -41.35 -30.09
N ASP A 604 9.89 -40.71 -29.21
CA ASP A 604 9.63 -40.72 -27.76
C ASP A 604 8.53 -39.73 -27.34
N LYS A 605 7.97 -38.99 -28.30
CA LYS A 605 7.03 -37.89 -28.10
C LYS A 605 5.92 -37.91 -29.14
N MET A 606 4.73 -37.54 -28.71
CA MET A 606 3.59 -37.26 -29.56
C MET A 606 3.19 -35.80 -29.40
N TYR A 607 2.77 -35.18 -30.51
CA TYR A 607 2.52 -33.75 -30.58
C TYR A 607 1.09 -33.50 -31.04
N THR A 608 0.35 -32.66 -30.34
CA THR A 608 -0.92 -32.11 -30.80
C THR A 608 -0.71 -30.65 -31.16
N VAL A 609 -1.11 -30.23 -32.36
CA VAL A 609 -0.93 -28.86 -32.81
C VAL A 609 -1.95 -27.97 -32.10
N LEU A 610 -1.45 -27.10 -31.22
CA LEU A 610 -2.28 -26.12 -30.50
C LEU A 610 -2.50 -24.86 -31.37
N ARG A 611 -1.48 -24.46 -32.14
CA ARG A 611 -1.55 -23.34 -33.07
C ARG A 611 -0.49 -23.48 -34.17
N GLY A 612 -0.82 -23.06 -35.39
CA GLY A 612 0.08 -23.09 -36.54
C GLY A 612 -0.13 -24.33 -37.42
N GLU A 613 0.83 -24.61 -38.29
CA GLU A 613 0.76 -25.72 -39.24
C GLU A 613 2.08 -26.52 -39.24
N VAL A 614 1.96 -27.84 -39.34
CA VAL A 614 3.10 -28.77 -39.43
C VAL A 614 3.11 -29.42 -40.81
N GLU A 615 4.23 -29.31 -41.51
CA GLU A 615 4.50 -30.03 -42.76
C GLU A 615 5.01 -31.43 -42.46
N ILE A 616 4.34 -32.43 -43.02
CA ILE A 616 4.78 -33.82 -43.00
C ILE A 616 5.49 -34.10 -44.32
N LEU A 617 6.78 -34.40 -44.25
CA LEU A 617 7.68 -34.58 -45.38
C LEU A 617 8.08 -36.05 -45.50
N ARG A 618 8.09 -36.56 -46.72
CA ARG A 618 8.56 -37.91 -47.03
C ARG A 618 9.77 -37.83 -47.95
N GLU A 619 10.78 -38.67 -47.68
CA GLU A 619 11.92 -38.78 -48.57
C GLU A 619 11.56 -39.66 -49.78
N MET A 620 11.68 -39.08 -50.98
CA MET A 620 11.54 -39.78 -52.26
C MET A 620 12.71 -39.44 -53.16
N ALA A 621 13.43 -40.46 -53.64
CA ALA A 621 14.60 -40.32 -54.52
C ALA A 621 15.68 -39.34 -54.00
N GLY A 622 15.91 -39.31 -52.69
CA GLY A 622 16.93 -38.45 -52.05
C GLY A 622 16.52 -36.98 -51.91
N LYS A 623 15.24 -36.65 -52.09
CA LYS A 623 14.67 -35.32 -51.79
C LYS A 623 13.49 -35.46 -50.83
N GLU A 624 13.39 -34.52 -49.89
CA GLU A 624 12.20 -34.39 -49.06
C GLU A 624 11.10 -33.67 -49.85
N GLU A 625 9.96 -34.33 -50.02
CA GLU A 625 8.78 -33.76 -50.64
C GLU A 625 7.65 -33.65 -49.61
N LEU A 626 6.84 -32.59 -49.72
CA LEU A 626 5.65 -32.40 -48.88
C LEU A 626 4.63 -33.49 -49.17
N PHE A 627 4.24 -34.23 -48.13
CA PHE A 627 3.24 -35.29 -48.23
C PHE A 627 1.85 -34.77 -47.86
N TYR A 628 1.70 -34.16 -46.69
CA TYR A 628 0.49 -33.44 -46.25
C TYR A 628 0.83 -32.42 -45.14
N GLN A 629 -0.18 -31.65 -44.71
CA GLN A 629 -0.06 -30.66 -43.64
C GLN A 629 -1.11 -30.95 -42.57
N GLU A 630 -0.75 -30.71 -41.32
CA GLU A 630 -1.60 -30.87 -40.14
C GLU A 630 -1.71 -29.52 -39.43
N GLY A 631 -2.91 -29.17 -39.01
CA GLY A 631 -3.25 -27.88 -38.43
C GLY A 631 -3.73 -28.00 -36.98
N GLU A 632 -4.31 -26.92 -36.46
CA GLU A 632 -4.85 -26.88 -35.10
C GLU A 632 -5.83 -28.02 -34.82
N GLY A 633 -5.58 -28.75 -33.73
CA GLY A 633 -6.38 -29.91 -33.29
C GLY A 633 -5.89 -31.25 -33.83
N ASP A 634 -4.97 -31.26 -34.79
CA ASP A 634 -4.41 -32.49 -35.35
C ASP A 634 -3.25 -33.03 -34.49
N THR A 635 -3.09 -34.35 -34.48
CA THR A 635 -2.03 -35.04 -33.74
C THR A 635 -1.01 -35.66 -34.70
N VAL A 636 0.26 -35.32 -34.51
CA VAL A 636 1.38 -35.80 -35.33
C VAL A 636 2.34 -36.66 -34.50
N GLY A 637 3.00 -37.61 -35.16
CA GLY A 637 3.93 -38.55 -34.53
C GLY A 637 3.27 -39.71 -33.77
N ALA A 638 1.93 -39.74 -33.64
CA ALA A 638 1.21 -40.75 -32.86
C ALA A 638 1.49 -42.20 -33.31
N ILE A 639 1.58 -42.46 -34.61
CA ILE A 639 1.80 -43.81 -35.14
C ILE A 639 3.14 -44.37 -34.68
N SER A 640 4.25 -43.66 -34.95
CA SER A 640 5.60 -44.08 -34.53
C SER A 640 5.70 -44.17 -33.01
N PHE A 641 5.03 -43.26 -32.28
CA PHE A 641 4.94 -43.26 -30.82
C PHE A 641 4.29 -44.53 -30.25
N PHE A 642 3.15 -44.98 -30.81
CA PHE A 642 2.47 -46.20 -30.35
C PHE A 642 3.12 -47.49 -30.87
N ALA A 643 3.71 -47.45 -32.06
CA ALA A 643 4.38 -48.61 -32.66
C ALA A 643 5.78 -48.87 -32.08
N GLU A 644 6.31 -47.94 -31.27
CA GLU A 644 7.69 -47.97 -30.74
C GLU A 644 8.74 -48.08 -31.87
N THR A 645 8.48 -47.42 -32.98
CA THR A 645 9.37 -47.36 -34.15
C THR A 645 9.96 -45.97 -34.30
N PRO A 646 11.15 -45.80 -34.90
CA PRO A 646 11.66 -44.48 -35.27
C PRO A 646 10.66 -43.70 -36.15
N CYS A 647 10.82 -42.37 -36.18
CA CYS A 647 9.99 -41.51 -37.01
C CYS A 647 10.08 -41.94 -38.48
N GLU A 648 8.94 -42.26 -39.09
CA GLU A 648 8.88 -42.72 -40.50
C GLU A 648 8.84 -41.56 -41.50
N VAL A 649 8.55 -40.35 -41.02
CA VAL A 649 8.43 -39.11 -41.78
C VAL A 649 9.15 -37.98 -41.04
N SER A 650 9.64 -37.00 -41.79
CA SER A 650 10.17 -35.76 -41.20
C SER A 650 9.00 -34.81 -40.93
N MET A 651 8.99 -34.15 -39.78
CA MET A 651 7.98 -33.16 -39.40
C MET A 651 8.64 -31.79 -39.28
N ARG A 652 8.12 -30.78 -40.00
CA ARG A 652 8.70 -29.43 -40.03
C ARG A 652 7.64 -28.37 -39.76
N ALA A 653 7.95 -27.39 -38.91
CA ALA A 653 7.05 -26.28 -38.64
C ALA A 653 6.91 -25.36 -39.86
N LYS A 654 5.68 -24.95 -40.17
CA LYS A 654 5.35 -23.95 -41.20
C LYS A 654 4.75 -22.72 -40.51
N GLY A 655 5.53 -21.64 -40.48
CA GLY A 655 5.27 -20.51 -39.60
C GLY A 655 5.67 -20.81 -38.16
N GLU A 656 5.20 -19.99 -37.23
CA GLU A 656 5.38 -20.25 -35.80
C GLU A 656 4.35 -21.27 -35.32
N VAL A 657 4.83 -22.36 -34.71
CA VAL A 657 3.98 -23.48 -34.29
C VAL A 657 4.08 -23.65 -32.77
N GLN A 658 2.93 -23.86 -32.14
CA GLN A 658 2.80 -24.23 -30.74
C GLN A 658 2.20 -25.62 -30.66
N LEU A 659 2.85 -26.50 -29.91
CA LEU A 659 2.49 -27.90 -29.77
C LEU A 659 2.19 -28.23 -28.30
N LEU A 660 1.18 -29.05 -28.06
CA LEU A 660 1.05 -29.82 -26.82
C LEU A 660 1.79 -31.14 -26.99
N VAL A 661 2.76 -31.40 -26.13
CA VAL A 661 3.68 -32.52 -26.22
C VAL A 661 3.47 -33.47 -25.06
N ILE A 662 3.34 -34.75 -25.36
CA ILE A 662 3.29 -35.82 -24.36
C ILE A 662 4.43 -36.80 -24.60
N GLU A 663 5.12 -37.16 -23.53
CA GLU A 663 6.24 -38.11 -23.58
C GLU A 663 5.76 -39.55 -23.41
N VAL A 664 6.43 -40.49 -24.10
CA VAL A 664 6.01 -41.88 -24.19
C VAL A 664 5.96 -42.57 -22.83
N GLU A 665 6.96 -42.32 -21.99
CA GLU A 665 7.04 -42.93 -20.66
C GLU A 665 5.92 -42.45 -19.74
N GLN A 666 5.62 -41.15 -19.75
CA GLN A 666 4.54 -40.57 -18.94
C GLN A 666 3.17 -41.11 -19.38
N PHE A 667 2.95 -41.21 -20.68
CA PHE A 667 1.69 -41.73 -21.20
C PHE A 667 1.53 -43.23 -20.95
N LYS A 668 2.61 -44.02 -21.08
CA LYS A 668 2.61 -45.45 -20.75
C LYS A 668 2.20 -45.70 -19.31
N VAL A 669 2.72 -44.92 -18.37
CA VAL A 669 2.34 -45.02 -16.95
C VAL A 669 0.83 -44.77 -16.77
N LEU A 670 0.27 -43.75 -17.43
CA LEU A 670 -1.17 -43.49 -17.40
C LEU A 670 -1.99 -44.64 -17.98
N LEU A 671 -1.57 -45.20 -19.13
CA LEU A 671 -2.25 -46.33 -19.76
C LEU A 671 -2.24 -47.60 -18.89
N GLN A 672 -1.16 -47.84 -18.15
CA GLN A 672 -1.06 -48.94 -17.20
C GLN A 672 -2.01 -48.75 -16.01
N GLN A 673 -2.15 -47.51 -15.53
CA GLN A 673 -3.04 -47.17 -14.41
C GLN A 673 -4.52 -47.15 -14.82
N LYS A 674 -4.83 -46.83 -16.07
CA LYS A 674 -6.20 -46.74 -16.61
C LYS A 674 -6.40 -47.66 -17.84
N PRO A 675 -6.56 -48.98 -17.65
CA PRO A 675 -6.70 -49.94 -18.76
C PRO A 675 -7.89 -49.67 -19.70
N MET A 676 -8.94 -49.01 -19.22
CA MET A 676 -10.10 -48.63 -20.05
C MET A 676 -9.72 -47.60 -21.13
N LEU A 677 -8.74 -46.74 -20.84
CA LEU A 677 -8.23 -45.70 -21.74
C LEU A 677 -7.54 -46.32 -22.96
N VAL A 678 -6.83 -47.43 -22.77
CA VAL A 678 -6.18 -48.22 -23.84
C VAL A 678 -7.21 -48.67 -24.89
N GLY A 679 -8.34 -49.23 -24.44
CA GLY A 679 -9.38 -49.72 -25.34
C GLY A 679 -10.02 -48.62 -26.19
N GLN A 680 -10.11 -47.39 -25.67
CA GLN A 680 -10.64 -46.24 -26.39
C GLN A 680 -9.63 -45.73 -27.42
N ILE A 681 -8.35 -45.60 -27.05
CA ILE A 681 -7.29 -45.17 -27.97
C ILE A 681 -7.12 -46.16 -29.13
N ILE A 682 -7.11 -47.48 -28.85
CA ILE A 682 -7.01 -48.51 -29.90
C ILE A 682 -8.14 -48.35 -30.92
N LYS A 683 -9.37 -48.04 -30.48
CA LYS A 683 -10.49 -47.81 -31.39
C LYS A 683 -10.28 -46.57 -32.27
N VAL A 684 -9.72 -45.50 -31.72
CA VAL A 684 -9.41 -44.28 -32.48
C VAL A 684 -8.31 -44.56 -33.49
N LEU A 685 -7.19 -45.16 -33.08
CA LEU A 685 -6.09 -45.52 -33.98
C LEU A 685 -6.56 -46.47 -35.10
N ALA A 686 -7.43 -47.43 -34.78
CA ALA A 686 -8.00 -48.33 -35.79
C ALA A 686 -8.89 -47.57 -36.81
N ASN A 687 -9.64 -46.56 -36.36
CA ASN A 687 -10.45 -45.72 -37.24
C ASN A 687 -9.57 -44.77 -38.08
N GLU A 688 -8.51 -44.21 -37.52
CA GLU A 688 -7.53 -43.39 -38.27
C GLU A 688 -6.77 -44.21 -39.31
N LEU A 689 -6.35 -45.43 -38.96
CA LEU A 689 -5.76 -46.37 -39.93
C LEU A 689 -6.72 -46.70 -41.07
N ARG A 690 -8.04 -46.83 -40.83
CA ARG A 690 -9.03 -47.03 -41.90
C ARG A 690 -9.11 -45.83 -42.84
N LYS A 691 -9.01 -44.60 -42.32
CA LYS A 691 -9.01 -43.37 -43.15
C LYS A 691 -7.76 -43.31 -44.03
N ILE A 692 -6.59 -43.60 -43.48
CA ILE A 692 -5.30 -43.57 -44.19
C ILE A 692 -5.20 -44.68 -45.25
N THR A 693 -5.71 -45.87 -44.95
CA THR A 693 -5.65 -47.03 -45.87
C THR A 693 -6.75 -47.04 -46.94
N GLY A 694 -7.69 -46.09 -46.92
CA GLY A 694 -8.69 -45.89 -47.98
C GLY A 694 -9.71 -47.03 -48.15
N TRP A 695 -9.95 -47.82 -47.11
CA TRP A 695 -10.79 -49.03 -47.19
C TRP A 695 -12.26 -48.79 -47.59
N GLU A 696 -12.77 -47.56 -47.50
CA GLU A 696 -14.16 -47.21 -47.89
C GLU A 696 -14.36 -46.85 -49.37
N LYS A 697 -13.31 -46.91 -50.21
CA LYS A 697 -13.41 -46.68 -51.68
C LYS A 697 -13.32 -47.95 -52.54
N ARG A 698 -13.70 -49.12 -52.01
CA ARG A 698 -13.77 -50.37 -52.79
C ARG A 698 -15.18 -50.92 -52.93
#